data_AF-A0A100IMN1-F1
#
_entry.id   AF-A0A100IMN1-F1
#
_cell.length_a   1.000
_cell.length_b   1.000
_cell.length_c   1.000
_cell.angle_alpha   90.00
_cell.angle_beta   90.00
_cell.angle_gamma   90.00
#
_symmetry.space_group_name_H-M   'P 1'
#
loop_
_entity.id
_entity.type
_entity.pdbx_description
1 polymer ?
#
loop_
_entity_poly.entity_id
_entity_poly.type
_entity_poly.pdbx_seq_one_letter_code
_entity_poly.pdbx_strand_id
1 'polypeptide(L)'
;MDKLSKWIFGEKHYRILLLGEDSCGKTTFLRRLKFGDIGEQEPLPTRDLKIEMVNYPATYEWSIWEFRTQCEPLIRRELAPNTLVVWLHDCSIKEWPPWKFRNLLDQMVERGCRYIWVGLNKQDSPDVSKEVVQKARRKYEEELAKYNDALSWRVLTHKLSSKTGVGVFEVLEDIYQTVKRVNLEPAKEDKRDKKGTVISDSTDEELTTEQLQHRVGKEIAGDTLDADAFWTSFLNGDLPVWTHYTYLKALYFVILESAKMKNFYEIAEDFIIHLNGLRKISPQLFSDSETPRIYVEAPFSRCLVTFWTLQLQHRIRDYRMHTMSADLPSREEFPKILRHSASLMNTYLWKSYYSFNPVSRPRDVWSIPNLRPLPIQTDYLRDPVTVPRIDKRPDRLMRYAFAVMQYMRNTGTAREQVITQALVALQQTTMRARTSDATVQTYSETQAYFWIEIVHAALRSLDDEKRSTDTLEMSYEAFQDTFHLKPAGWEEYYSNKVWNSVAARSQFVMPDLKPLPNIITALPSKENRKISEAIPELPSAEGLTFRARMACEELTPTLTNSGPPVLSHAHLLFYLHKRFTQDTGETSREQLKPLFRELFSEIAGPMVAAATHRNFWIQQVGVAVSNSNIGRGHSAFPEFVTCNLHLVFEELHSIYYGPEVWNSADAGEKILAPDRRRMEAIVDMVDLNMSADAI
;
A
#
# COMPACT_ATOMS: atom_id res chain seq x y z
N MET A 1 24.91 36.54 -24.35
CA MET A 1 24.68 37.17 -23.03
C MET A 1 24.20 36.16 -21.96
N ASP A 2 23.81 34.92 -22.30
CA ASP A 2 23.14 33.99 -21.37
C ASP A 2 24.03 33.24 -20.35
N LYS A 3 25.35 33.11 -20.57
CA LYS A 3 26.25 32.46 -19.59
C LYS A 3 26.71 33.40 -18.47
N LEU A 4 26.83 34.70 -18.76
CA LEU A 4 27.30 35.71 -17.81
C LEU A 4 26.19 36.10 -16.82
N SER A 5 24.93 36.16 -17.26
CA SER A 5 23.77 36.40 -16.41
C SER A 5 23.54 35.28 -15.39
N LYS A 6 23.74 34.02 -15.77
CA LYS A 6 23.66 32.86 -14.85
C LYS A 6 24.73 32.88 -13.76
N TRP A 7 25.92 33.43 -14.04
CA TRP A 7 27.02 33.52 -13.08
C TRP A 7 26.86 34.66 -12.07
N ILE A 8 26.24 35.76 -12.49
CA ILE A 8 26.06 36.97 -11.66
C ILE A 8 24.82 36.88 -10.76
N PHE A 9 23.74 36.19 -11.18
CA PHE A 9 22.45 36.20 -10.46
C PHE A 9 22.04 34.87 -9.81
N GLY A 10 22.74 33.76 -10.07
CA GLY A 10 22.39 32.42 -9.55
C GLY A 10 21.10 31.84 -10.16
N GLU A 11 20.89 30.54 -10.05
CA GLU A 11 19.61 29.91 -10.40
C GLU A 11 18.61 30.12 -9.25
N LYS A 12 17.39 30.57 -9.57
CA LYS A 12 16.37 30.88 -8.55
C LYS A 12 15.29 29.79 -8.46
N HIS A 13 15.27 29.16 -7.28
CA HIS A 13 14.42 28.11 -6.71
C HIS A 13 12.97 28.49 -6.33
N TYR A 14 11.94 28.32 -7.17
CA TYR A 14 10.56 28.59 -6.73
C TYR A 14 9.69 27.35 -6.62
N ARG A 15 8.82 27.33 -5.60
CA ARG A 15 7.85 26.25 -5.36
C ARG A 15 6.43 26.75 -5.60
N ILE A 16 5.68 25.99 -6.39
CA ILE A 16 4.25 26.22 -6.66
C ILE A 16 3.45 25.01 -6.17
N LEU A 17 2.43 25.22 -5.33
CA LEU A 17 1.42 24.22 -5.02
C LEU A 17 0.26 24.34 -6.01
N LEU A 18 0.02 23.30 -6.80
CA LEU A 18 -1.10 23.20 -7.73
C LEU A 18 -2.25 22.44 -7.07
N LEU A 19 -3.30 23.17 -6.69
CA LEU A 19 -4.46 22.71 -5.92
C LEU A 19 -5.75 22.90 -6.71
N GLY A 20 -6.84 22.28 -6.26
CA GLY A 20 -8.15 22.33 -6.91
C GLY A 20 -8.91 21.01 -6.77
N GLU A 21 -10.23 21.03 -6.96
CA GLU A 21 -11.08 19.84 -6.80
C GLU A 21 -10.69 18.68 -7.74
N ASP A 22 -11.18 17.48 -7.41
CA ASP A 22 -10.91 16.30 -8.22
C ASP A 22 -11.48 16.52 -9.63
N SER A 23 -10.74 16.06 -10.64
CA SER A 23 -11.09 16.24 -12.06
C SER A 23 -11.08 17.69 -12.59
N CYS A 24 -10.60 18.70 -11.85
CA CYS A 24 -10.54 20.08 -12.37
C CYS A 24 -9.44 20.34 -13.42
N GLY A 25 -8.62 19.34 -13.76
CA GLY A 25 -7.63 19.40 -14.85
C GLY A 25 -6.18 19.72 -14.44
N LYS A 26 -5.82 19.58 -13.15
CA LYS A 26 -4.46 19.82 -12.63
C LYS A 26 -3.38 19.00 -13.34
N THR A 27 -3.59 17.71 -13.51
CA THR A 27 -2.62 16.81 -14.14
C THR A 27 -2.36 17.19 -15.60
N THR A 28 -3.44 17.53 -16.32
CA THR A 28 -3.37 18.01 -17.70
C THR A 28 -2.64 19.35 -17.79
N PHE A 29 -2.94 20.29 -16.88
CA PHE A 29 -2.26 21.58 -16.77
C PHE A 29 -0.75 21.39 -16.57
N LEU A 30 -0.37 20.52 -15.65
CA LEU A 30 1.02 20.25 -15.31
C LEU A 30 1.81 19.61 -16.45
N ARG A 31 1.22 18.61 -17.12
CA ARG A 31 1.84 17.99 -18.32
C ARG A 31 2.08 19.02 -19.41
N ARG A 32 1.11 19.91 -19.66
CA ARG A 32 1.22 20.93 -20.70
C ARG A 32 2.36 21.93 -20.40
N LEU A 33 2.55 22.32 -19.14
CA LEU A 33 3.68 23.16 -18.73
C LEU A 33 5.04 22.48 -18.94
N LYS A 34 5.10 21.16 -18.69
CA LYS A 34 6.36 20.40 -18.76
C LYS A 34 6.76 19.99 -20.18
N PHE A 35 5.81 19.52 -20.97
CA PHE A 35 6.06 18.87 -22.27
C PHE A 35 5.53 19.66 -23.47
N GLY A 36 4.74 20.72 -23.26
CA GLY A 36 4.09 21.48 -24.32
C GLY A 36 2.85 20.80 -24.92
N ASP A 37 2.67 19.49 -24.71
CA ASP A 37 1.52 18.68 -25.15
C ASP A 37 1.04 17.68 -24.06
N ILE A 38 -0.09 16.99 -24.29
CA ILE A 38 -0.71 16.06 -23.33
C ILE A 38 -0.27 14.59 -23.54
N GLY A 39 0.34 14.28 -24.70
CA GLY A 39 0.65 12.91 -25.14
C GLY A 39 -0.58 12.18 -25.73
N GLU A 40 -0.38 11.00 -26.33
CA GLU A 40 -1.45 10.23 -27.00
C GLU A 40 -2.48 9.59 -26.03
N GLN A 41 -2.22 9.60 -24.73
CA GLN A 41 -3.10 9.00 -23.70
C GLN A 41 -3.66 10.04 -22.73
N GLU A 42 -4.95 9.94 -22.38
CA GLU A 42 -5.56 10.78 -21.36
C GLU A 42 -4.82 10.63 -20.01
N PRO A 43 -4.51 11.72 -19.30
CA PRO A 43 -3.76 11.66 -18.05
C PRO A 43 -4.56 10.95 -16.96
N LEU A 44 -3.97 9.90 -16.38
CA LEU A 44 -4.50 9.23 -15.19
C LEU A 44 -4.65 10.23 -14.03
N PRO A 45 -5.71 10.12 -13.21
CA PRO A 45 -5.92 11.04 -12.10
C PRO A 45 -4.85 10.86 -11.01
N THR A 46 -4.12 11.95 -10.68
CA THR A 46 -3.09 12.01 -9.62
C THR A 46 -3.57 11.36 -8.34
N ARG A 47 -2.85 10.39 -7.75
CA ARG A 47 -3.31 9.65 -6.55
C ARG A 47 -3.16 10.48 -5.26
N ASP A 48 -1.97 10.99 -4.91
CA ASP A 48 -1.76 11.83 -3.70
C ASP A 48 -0.94 13.10 -3.93
N LEU A 49 0.26 12.98 -4.52
CA LEU A 49 1.16 14.09 -4.84
C LEU A 49 1.96 13.78 -6.12
N LYS A 50 2.03 14.74 -7.04
CA LYS A 50 2.91 14.71 -8.22
C LYS A 50 3.80 15.95 -8.24
N ILE A 51 5.10 15.78 -8.46
CA ILE A 51 6.07 16.88 -8.51
C ILE A 51 6.72 16.90 -9.89
N GLU A 52 6.74 18.08 -10.52
CA GLU A 52 7.41 18.30 -11.80
C GLU A 52 8.26 19.57 -11.75
N MET A 53 9.40 19.55 -12.45
CA MET A 53 10.33 20.68 -12.55
C MET A 53 10.17 21.35 -13.92
N VAL A 54 9.87 22.64 -13.96
CA VAL A 54 9.67 23.42 -15.20
C VAL A 54 10.69 24.55 -15.26
N ASN A 55 11.37 24.73 -16.39
CA ASN A 55 12.33 25.82 -16.59
C ASN A 55 11.68 26.94 -17.41
N TYR A 56 11.44 28.12 -16.79
CA TYR A 56 10.75 29.22 -17.47
C TYR A 56 10.85 30.58 -16.73
N PRO A 57 11.39 31.66 -17.31
CA PRO A 57 12.35 31.69 -18.41
C PRO A 57 13.61 30.88 -18.06
N ALA A 58 14.55 30.72 -19.00
CA ALA A 58 15.72 29.83 -18.87
C ALA A 58 16.65 30.04 -17.63
N THR A 59 16.42 31.10 -16.84
CA THR A 59 17.13 31.44 -15.60
C THR A 59 16.35 31.12 -14.31
N TYR A 60 15.10 30.66 -14.42
CA TYR A 60 14.22 30.30 -13.31
C TYR A 60 13.78 28.85 -13.46
N GLU A 61 13.79 28.13 -12.35
CA GLU A 61 13.27 26.77 -12.30
C GLU A 61 12.19 26.67 -11.21
N TRP A 62 11.08 26.05 -11.60
CA TRP A 62 9.86 25.97 -10.82
C TRP A 62 9.58 24.53 -10.47
N SER A 63 9.51 24.25 -9.18
CA SER A 63 9.04 22.98 -8.65
C SER A 63 7.53 23.07 -8.42
N ILE A 64 6.74 22.40 -9.26
CA ILE A 64 5.27 22.43 -9.19
C ILE A 64 4.76 21.13 -8.58
N TRP A 65 4.06 21.26 -7.46
CA TRP A 65 3.58 20.16 -6.61
C TRP A 65 2.06 20.08 -6.74
N GLU A 66 1.57 19.12 -7.48
CA GLU A 66 0.15 18.83 -7.63
C GLU A 66 -0.35 17.92 -6.51
N PHE A 67 -1.32 18.37 -5.72
CA PHE A 67 -1.95 17.58 -4.65
C PHE A 67 -3.41 17.24 -4.97
N ARG A 68 -3.90 16.11 -4.42
CA ARG A 68 -5.35 15.92 -4.24
C ARG A 68 -5.88 16.77 -3.10
N THR A 69 -7.13 17.22 -3.22
CA THR A 69 -7.80 17.97 -2.14
C THR A 69 -8.06 17.14 -0.87
N GLN A 70 -7.97 15.82 -0.96
CA GLN A 70 -8.13 14.91 0.18
C GLN A 70 -6.84 14.83 1.04
N CYS A 71 -5.70 15.31 0.52
CA CYS A 71 -4.42 15.36 1.21
C CYS A 71 -4.24 16.64 2.07
N GLU A 72 -5.31 17.10 2.72
CA GLU A 72 -5.33 18.36 3.48
C GLU A 72 -4.19 18.48 4.52
N PRO A 73 -3.84 17.43 5.31
CA PRO A 73 -2.72 17.50 6.25
C PRO A 73 -1.37 17.78 5.58
N LEU A 74 -1.17 17.27 4.35
CA LEU A 74 0.04 17.50 3.57
C LEU A 74 0.06 18.92 2.99
N ILE A 75 -1.04 19.37 2.40
CA ILE A 75 -1.18 20.73 1.87
C ILE A 75 -0.86 21.75 2.98
N ARG A 76 -1.46 21.59 4.17
CA ARG A 76 -1.26 22.50 5.30
C ARG A 76 0.19 22.61 5.75
N ARG A 77 1.00 21.56 5.57
CA ARG A 77 2.42 21.53 5.94
C ARG A 77 3.31 22.26 4.94
N GLU A 78 2.91 22.27 3.66
CA GLU A 78 3.69 22.90 2.59
C GLU A 78 3.36 24.39 2.38
N LEU A 79 2.32 24.90 3.06
CA LEU A 79 2.03 26.32 3.13
C LEU A 79 3.11 27.03 3.97
N ALA A 80 3.88 27.89 3.31
CA ALA A 80 4.94 28.70 3.90
C ALA A 80 4.97 30.11 3.27
N PRO A 81 5.63 31.11 3.89
CA PRO A 81 5.60 32.49 3.41
C PRO A 81 6.06 32.73 1.97
N ASN A 82 6.93 31.86 1.48
CA ASN A 82 7.53 31.86 0.14
C ASN A 82 6.88 30.85 -0.82
N THR A 83 5.93 30.04 -0.36
CA THR A 83 5.18 29.11 -1.20
C THR A 83 4.19 29.89 -2.06
N LEU A 84 4.14 29.56 -3.35
CA LEU A 84 3.18 30.11 -4.31
C LEU A 84 2.04 29.10 -4.47
N VAL A 85 0.78 29.54 -4.49
CA VAL A 85 -0.38 28.63 -4.59
C VAL A 85 -1.17 28.92 -5.86
N VAL A 86 -1.48 27.89 -6.64
CA VAL A 86 -2.37 27.96 -7.81
C VAL A 86 -3.58 27.07 -7.55
N TRP A 87 -4.77 27.65 -7.51
CA TRP A 87 -6.04 26.95 -7.42
C TRP A 87 -6.70 26.86 -8.79
N LEU A 88 -6.91 25.65 -9.31
CA LEU A 88 -7.68 25.41 -10.54
C LEU A 88 -9.13 25.04 -10.21
N HIS A 89 -10.06 25.77 -10.82
CA HIS A 89 -11.49 25.53 -10.72
C HIS A 89 -12.05 24.98 -12.03
N ASP A 90 -12.92 23.97 -11.96
CA ASP A 90 -13.66 23.48 -13.13
C ASP A 90 -14.90 24.35 -13.40
N CYS A 91 -14.88 25.14 -14.49
CA CYS A 91 -15.99 26.05 -14.80
C CYS A 91 -17.31 25.34 -15.14
N SER A 92 -17.31 24.04 -15.44
CA SER A 92 -18.54 23.28 -15.64
C SER A 92 -19.31 23.05 -14.33
N ILE A 93 -18.61 23.07 -13.19
CA ILE A 93 -19.18 22.93 -11.84
C ILE A 93 -19.61 24.30 -11.34
N LYS A 94 -20.91 24.47 -11.05
CA LYS A 94 -21.54 25.74 -10.64
C LYS A 94 -21.55 25.99 -9.13
N GLU A 95 -20.51 25.55 -8.43
CA GLU A 95 -20.28 25.80 -6.99
C GLU A 95 -19.08 26.74 -6.82
N TRP A 96 -19.33 28.02 -6.47
CA TRP A 96 -18.28 29.05 -6.43
C TRP A 96 -18.35 29.96 -5.19
N PRO A 97 -17.22 30.16 -4.48
CA PRO A 97 -16.10 29.22 -4.39
C PRO A 97 -16.52 27.96 -3.58
N PRO A 98 -15.94 26.78 -3.87
CA PRO A 98 -16.22 25.57 -3.10
C PRO A 98 -15.72 25.71 -1.66
N TRP A 99 -16.33 24.98 -0.72
CA TRP A 99 -15.99 25.09 0.71
C TRP A 99 -14.49 24.80 1.00
N LYS A 100 -13.88 23.87 0.25
CA LYS A 100 -12.45 23.54 0.36
C LYS A 100 -11.54 24.72 0.05
N PHE A 101 -11.95 25.60 -0.86
CA PHE A 101 -11.20 26.81 -1.17
C PHE A 101 -11.20 27.77 0.01
N ARG A 102 -12.33 27.94 0.70
CA ARG A 102 -12.41 28.81 1.89
C ARG A 102 -11.50 28.29 3.01
N ASN A 103 -11.54 26.99 3.28
CA ASN A 103 -10.67 26.34 4.26
C ASN A 103 -9.17 26.52 3.91
N LEU A 104 -8.81 26.46 2.62
CA LEU A 104 -7.44 26.74 2.18
C LEU A 104 -7.01 28.18 2.49
N LEU A 105 -7.88 29.18 2.28
CA LEU A 105 -7.55 30.58 2.59
C LEU A 105 -7.26 30.77 4.09
N ASP A 106 -8.08 30.19 4.97
CA ASP A 106 -7.86 30.22 6.42
C ASP A 106 -6.50 29.63 6.79
N GLN A 107 -6.14 28.48 6.21
CA GLN A 107 -4.86 27.82 6.45
C GLN A 107 -3.67 28.60 5.89
N MET A 108 -3.84 29.26 4.74
CA MET A 108 -2.81 30.13 4.15
C MET A 108 -2.48 31.29 5.07
N VAL A 109 -3.51 31.94 5.63
CA VAL A 109 -3.35 33.03 6.59
C VAL A 109 -2.68 32.53 7.87
N GLU A 110 -3.14 31.40 8.44
CA GLU A 110 -2.56 30.79 9.64
C GLU A 110 -1.05 30.51 9.47
N ARG A 111 -0.65 30.03 8.28
CA ARG A 111 0.73 29.66 7.95
C ARG A 111 1.57 30.81 7.40
N GLY A 112 0.98 31.99 7.23
CA GLY A 112 1.63 33.15 6.63
C GLY A 112 1.98 32.99 5.15
N CYS A 113 1.34 32.06 4.43
CA CYS A 113 1.48 31.88 2.98
C CYS A 113 0.66 32.94 2.25
N ARG A 114 1.31 33.81 1.47
CA ARG A 114 0.70 35.08 1.04
C ARG A 114 0.17 35.10 -0.39
N TYR A 115 0.65 34.23 -1.28
CA TYR A 115 0.43 34.40 -2.72
C TYR A 115 -0.47 33.29 -3.29
N ILE A 116 -1.61 33.68 -3.88
CA ILE A 116 -2.54 32.75 -4.52
C ILE A 116 -3.04 33.24 -5.89
N TRP A 117 -3.08 32.32 -6.86
CA TRP A 117 -3.71 32.51 -8.16
C TRP A 117 -4.89 31.57 -8.32
N VAL A 118 -5.98 32.07 -8.90
CA VAL A 118 -7.17 31.26 -9.23
C VAL A 118 -7.30 31.17 -10.75
N GLY A 119 -7.17 29.95 -11.27
CA GLY A 119 -7.37 29.62 -12.69
C GLY A 119 -8.74 29.00 -12.94
N LEU A 120 -9.53 29.64 -13.79
CA LEU A 120 -10.85 29.18 -14.21
C LEU A 120 -10.72 28.26 -15.43
N ASN A 121 -10.58 26.95 -15.21
CA ASN A 121 -10.23 25.95 -16.21
C ASN A 121 -11.46 25.35 -16.93
N LYS A 122 -11.21 24.59 -18.01
CA LYS A 122 -12.21 23.93 -18.87
C LYS A 122 -13.15 24.88 -19.62
N GLN A 123 -12.67 26.08 -19.98
CA GLN A 123 -13.42 27.03 -20.82
C GLN A 123 -13.54 26.59 -22.30
N ASP A 124 -13.06 25.39 -22.65
CA ASP A 124 -13.32 24.70 -23.91
C ASP A 124 -14.60 23.85 -23.90
N SER A 125 -15.17 23.58 -22.73
CA SER A 125 -16.42 22.81 -22.61
C SER A 125 -17.62 23.58 -23.18
N PRO A 126 -18.53 22.92 -23.92
CA PRO A 126 -19.76 23.56 -24.42
C PRO A 126 -20.68 24.04 -23.29
N ASP A 127 -20.58 23.48 -22.09
CA ASP A 127 -21.38 23.84 -20.92
C ASP A 127 -20.92 25.13 -20.22
N VAL A 128 -19.81 25.73 -20.68
CA VAL A 128 -19.17 26.89 -20.05
C VAL A 128 -19.30 28.12 -20.96
N SER A 129 -20.22 29.03 -20.60
CA SER A 129 -20.39 30.31 -21.28
C SER A 129 -19.50 31.41 -20.70
N LYS A 130 -19.32 32.53 -21.43
CA LYS A 130 -18.56 33.69 -20.93
C LYS A 130 -19.19 34.30 -19.67
N GLU A 131 -20.52 34.30 -19.58
CA GLU A 131 -21.27 34.80 -18.43
C GLU A 131 -21.03 33.93 -17.18
N VAL A 132 -20.95 32.60 -17.36
CA VAL A 132 -20.62 31.64 -16.30
C VAL A 132 -19.22 31.93 -15.74
N VAL A 133 -18.22 32.12 -16.61
CA VAL A 133 -16.84 32.44 -16.21
C VAL A 133 -16.79 33.78 -15.48
N GLN A 134 -17.48 34.81 -15.98
CA GLN A 134 -17.55 36.13 -15.33
C GLN A 134 -18.21 36.05 -13.95
N LYS A 135 -19.27 35.26 -13.80
CA LYS A 135 -19.96 35.07 -12.52
C LYS A 135 -19.10 34.31 -11.51
N ALA A 136 -18.44 33.23 -11.93
CA ALA A 136 -17.50 32.48 -11.11
C ALA A 136 -16.36 33.39 -10.63
N ARG A 137 -15.77 34.15 -11.57
CA ARG A 137 -14.72 35.13 -11.28
C ARG A 137 -15.13 36.13 -10.21
N ARG A 138 -16.27 36.79 -10.38
CA ARG A 138 -16.79 37.76 -9.40
C ARG A 138 -16.95 37.14 -8.02
N LYS A 139 -17.40 35.88 -7.93
CA LYS A 139 -17.55 35.15 -6.66
C LYS A 139 -16.22 34.85 -5.98
N TYR A 140 -15.21 34.45 -6.74
CA TYR A 140 -13.85 34.27 -6.21
C TYR A 140 -13.23 35.60 -5.75
N GLU A 141 -13.41 36.68 -6.52
CA GLU A 141 -12.95 38.03 -6.15
C GLU A 141 -13.65 38.55 -4.88
N GLU A 142 -14.97 38.36 -4.75
CA GLU A 142 -15.74 38.72 -3.55
C GLU A 142 -15.26 37.96 -2.30
N GLU A 143 -14.88 36.68 -2.43
CA GLU A 143 -14.36 35.89 -1.31
C GLU A 143 -12.92 36.29 -0.94
N LEU A 144 -12.04 36.42 -1.93
CA LEU A 144 -10.64 36.79 -1.72
C LEU A 144 -10.48 38.22 -1.17
N ALA A 145 -11.39 39.14 -1.52
CA ALA A 145 -11.39 40.49 -1.00
C ALA A 145 -11.49 40.56 0.54
N LYS A 146 -12.06 39.53 1.18
CA LYS A 146 -12.12 39.43 2.66
C LYS A 146 -10.74 39.26 3.31
N TYR A 147 -9.74 38.85 2.54
CA TYR A 147 -8.38 38.56 3.01
C TYR A 147 -7.34 39.55 2.46
N ASN A 148 -7.76 40.72 1.96
CA ASN A 148 -6.86 41.72 1.36
C ASN A 148 -5.73 42.18 2.28
N ASP A 149 -5.93 42.14 3.60
CA ASP A 149 -4.92 42.53 4.59
C ASP A 149 -3.83 41.45 4.77
N ALA A 150 -4.09 40.20 4.38
CA ALA A 150 -3.23 39.04 4.64
C ALA A 150 -2.70 38.36 3.37
N LEU A 151 -3.48 38.35 2.28
CA LEU A 151 -3.19 37.61 1.05
C LEU A 151 -3.06 38.55 -0.15
N SER A 152 -2.03 38.31 -0.97
CA SER A 152 -1.88 38.85 -2.32
C SER A 152 -2.41 37.85 -3.32
N TRP A 153 -3.58 38.14 -3.90
CA TRP A 153 -4.31 37.21 -4.75
C TRP A 153 -4.53 37.74 -6.17
N ARG A 154 -4.73 36.83 -7.12
CA ARG A 154 -5.17 37.16 -8.48
C ARG A 154 -6.13 36.12 -9.02
N VAL A 155 -7.28 36.55 -9.52
CA VAL A 155 -8.17 35.70 -10.33
C VAL A 155 -7.85 35.95 -11.81
N LEU A 156 -7.43 34.90 -12.51
CA LEU A 156 -6.91 35.00 -13.87
C LEU A 156 -8.02 35.34 -14.86
N THR A 157 -7.72 36.23 -15.80
CA THR A 157 -8.72 36.86 -16.69
C THR A 157 -8.76 36.28 -18.09
N HIS A 158 -7.67 35.63 -18.49
CA HIS A 158 -7.51 35.03 -19.80
C HIS A 158 -8.28 33.71 -19.89
N LYS A 159 -8.52 33.25 -21.13
CA LYS A 159 -9.17 31.96 -21.36
C LYS A 159 -8.20 30.84 -20.94
N LEU A 160 -8.66 29.94 -20.08
CA LEU A 160 -7.86 28.81 -19.61
C LEU A 160 -8.50 27.48 -19.98
N SER A 161 -7.76 26.67 -20.72
CA SER A 161 -8.11 25.29 -21.07
C SER A 161 -6.86 24.44 -21.06
N SER A 162 -6.74 23.61 -20.03
CA SER A 162 -5.62 22.67 -19.91
C SER A 162 -5.61 21.64 -21.04
N LYS A 163 -6.79 21.27 -21.57
CA LYS A 163 -6.96 20.33 -22.69
C LYS A 163 -6.40 20.88 -24.00
N THR A 164 -6.69 22.12 -24.33
CA THR A 164 -6.20 22.77 -25.56
C THR A 164 -4.84 23.43 -25.40
N GLY A 165 -4.39 23.62 -24.16
CA GLY A 165 -3.17 24.35 -23.81
C GLY A 165 -3.31 25.87 -23.79
N VAL A 166 -4.46 26.41 -24.20
CA VAL A 166 -4.72 27.86 -24.20
C VAL A 166 -4.67 28.40 -22.76
N GLY A 167 -3.86 29.44 -22.55
CA GLY A 167 -3.73 30.14 -21.28
C GLY A 167 -2.86 29.46 -20.23
N VAL A 168 -2.31 28.26 -20.48
CA VAL A 168 -1.55 27.51 -19.46
C VAL A 168 -0.20 28.20 -19.14
N PHE A 169 0.58 28.56 -20.15
CA PHE A 169 1.85 29.27 -19.96
C PHE A 169 1.66 30.71 -19.47
N GLU A 170 0.53 31.36 -19.82
CA GLU A 170 0.18 32.69 -19.32
C GLU A 170 0.02 32.70 -17.79
N VAL A 171 -0.42 31.59 -17.18
CA VAL A 171 -0.45 31.46 -15.71
C VAL A 171 0.96 31.52 -15.13
N LEU A 172 1.89 30.74 -15.69
CA LEU A 172 3.26 30.68 -15.20
C LEU A 172 4.00 32.01 -15.43
N GLU A 173 3.73 32.68 -16.54
CA GLU A 173 4.23 34.03 -16.83
C GLU A 173 3.71 35.07 -15.83
N ASP A 174 2.42 35.03 -15.48
CA ASP A 174 1.85 35.95 -14.48
C ASP A 174 2.49 35.76 -13.09
N ILE A 175 2.70 34.51 -12.69
CA ILE A 175 3.42 34.15 -11.46
C ILE A 175 4.84 34.70 -11.51
N TYR A 176 5.56 34.46 -12.61
CA TYR A 176 6.92 34.95 -12.81
C TYR A 176 7.02 36.47 -12.73
N GLN A 177 6.11 37.21 -13.40
CA GLN A 177 6.08 38.67 -13.35
C GLN A 177 5.79 39.20 -11.94
N THR A 178 4.92 38.51 -11.18
CA THR A 178 4.62 38.87 -9.80
C THR A 178 5.84 38.64 -8.89
N VAL A 179 6.48 37.47 -9.00
CA VAL A 179 7.72 37.15 -8.27
C VAL A 179 8.79 38.19 -8.54
N LYS A 180 8.98 38.58 -9.80
CA LYS A 180 9.94 39.61 -10.22
C LYS A 180 9.57 41.00 -9.70
N ARG A 181 8.28 41.37 -9.74
CA ARG A 181 7.81 42.70 -9.27
C ARG A 181 7.99 42.88 -7.78
N VAL A 182 7.75 41.83 -7.00
CA VAL A 182 7.81 41.88 -5.53
C VAL A 182 9.22 41.60 -5.01
N ASN A 183 10.17 41.26 -5.88
CA ASN A 183 11.49 40.74 -5.50
C ASN A 183 11.35 39.64 -4.44
N LEU A 184 10.39 38.72 -4.67
CA LEU A 184 10.18 37.61 -3.76
C LEU A 184 11.45 36.76 -3.79
N GLU A 185 12.20 36.76 -2.69
CA GLU A 185 13.33 35.87 -2.58
C GLU A 185 12.82 34.43 -2.66
N PRO A 186 13.47 33.54 -3.43
CA PRO A 186 13.17 32.12 -3.38
C PRO A 186 13.27 31.66 -1.92
N ALA A 187 12.74 30.45 -1.64
CA ALA A 187 13.12 29.80 -0.40
C ALA A 187 14.64 29.96 -0.23
N LYS A 188 15.11 30.31 0.98
CA LYS A 188 16.44 29.87 1.34
C LYS A 188 16.33 28.35 1.27
N GLU A 189 16.62 27.80 0.10
CA GLU A 189 17.11 26.46 0.00
C GLU A 189 18.19 26.42 1.06
N ASP A 190 17.97 25.59 2.08
CA ASP A 190 19.09 24.93 2.71
C ASP A 190 20.01 24.60 1.54
N LYS A 191 21.23 25.15 1.53
CA LYS A 191 22.21 25.00 0.42
C LYS A 191 22.60 23.53 0.15
N ARG A 192 21.79 22.58 0.62
CA ARG A 192 21.92 21.13 0.58
C ARG A 192 21.31 20.52 -0.69
N ASP A 193 20.36 21.16 -1.35
CA ASP A 193 19.58 20.46 -2.39
C ASP A 193 19.95 20.77 -3.84
N LYS A 194 20.83 21.75 -4.11
CA LYS A 194 21.23 22.11 -5.50
C LYS A 194 22.70 22.22 -5.80
N LYS A 195 23.52 21.86 -4.83
CA LYS A 195 24.91 21.56 -5.08
C LYS A 195 25.18 20.25 -4.36
N GLY A 196 25.73 19.28 -5.06
CA GLY A 196 26.60 18.27 -4.46
C GLY A 196 27.76 18.98 -3.78
N THR A 197 27.46 19.56 -2.63
CA THR A 197 28.37 20.14 -1.66
C THR A 197 27.64 19.82 -0.35
N VAL A 198 27.57 18.55 0.06
CA VAL A 198 28.75 17.86 0.56
C VAL A 198 29.75 18.94 0.99
N ILE A 199 29.49 19.54 2.16
CA ILE A 199 30.64 19.73 3.03
C ILE A 199 31.27 18.35 3.04
N SER A 200 32.41 18.26 2.38
CA SER A 200 33.26 17.10 2.33
C SER A 200 33.52 16.63 3.76
N ASP A 201 32.64 15.77 4.26
CA ASP A 201 33.09 14.59 4.98
C ASP A 201 33.64 13.65 3.89
N SER A 202 34.76 14.06 3.27
CA SER A 202 35.41 13.47 2.09
C SER A 202 36.01 12.09 2.33
N THR A 203 35.59 11.38 3.37
CA THR A 203 36.20 10.11 3.75
C THR A 203 35.36 8.91 3.34
N ASP A 204 34.03 9.02 3.22
CA ASP A 204 33.16 7.84 3.06
C ASP A 204 32.57 7.63 1.65
N GLU A 205 32.70 8.61 0.73
CA GLU A 205 32.01 8.54 -0.57
C GLU A 205 32.58 7.49 -1.54
N GLU A 206 33.86 7.11 -1.39
CA GLU A 206 34.52 6.07 -2.20
C GLU A 206 35.48 5.19 -1.36
N LEU A 207 34.99 4.63 -0.24
CA LEU A 207 35.80 3.68 0.52
C LEU A 207 35.95 2.35 -0.24
N THR A 208 37.20 1.91 -0.43
CA THR A 208 37.48 0.58 -0.96
C THR A 208 37.06 -0.50 0.03
N THR A 209 36.84 -1.74 -0.46
CA THR A 209 36.50 -2.90 0.39
C THR A 209 37.50 -3.09 1.52
N GLU A 210 38.79 -2.83 1.27
CA GLU A 210 39.88 -2.93 2.25
C GLU A 210 39.79 -1.86 3.34
N GLN A 211 39.45 -0.62 2.97
CA GLN A 211 39.25 0.46 3.94
C GLN A 211 38.02 0.22 4.82
N LEU A 212 36.95 -0.32 4.25
CA LEU A 212 35.76 -0.73 4.99
C LEU A 212 36.08 -1.87 5.97
N GLN A 213 36.85 -2.87 5.55
CA GLN A 213 37.30 -3.96 6.43
C GLN A 213 38.19 -3.44 7.58
N HIS A 214 39.09 -2.50 7.30
CA HIS A 214 39.89 -1.85 8.34
C HIS A 214 39.02 -1.08 9.34
N ARG A 215 38.01 -0.35 8.86
CA ARG A 215 37.05 0.37 9.72
C ARG A 215 36.24 -0.59 10.59
N VAL A 216 35.76 -1.69 10.03
CA VAL A 216 35.10 -2.78 10.78
C VAL A 216 36.02 -3.27 11.89
N GLY A 217 37.30 -3.51 11.59
CA GLY A 217 38.30 -3.94 12.58
C GLY A 217 38.48 -2.93 13.73
N LYS A 218 38.57 -1.63 13.40
CA LYS A 218 38.73 -0.55 14.38
C LYS A 218 37.53 -0.44 15.32
N GLU A 219 36.30 -0.42 14.77
CA GLU A 219 35.08 -0.30 15.58
C GLU A 219 34.86 -1.53 16.48
N ILE A 220 35.12 -2.74 15.95
CA ILE A 220 35.02 -3.97 16.76
C ILE A 220 36.06 -3.99 17.89
N ALA A 221 37.28 -3.48 17.65
CA ALA A 221 38.30 -3.40 18.69
C ALA A 221 37.98 -2.34 19.76
N GLY A 222 37.24 -1.29 19.39
CA GLY A 222 36.77 -0.24 20.31
C GLY A 222 35.51 -0.61 21.09
N ASP A 223 34.76 -1.62 20.65
CA ASP A 223 33.56 -2.13 21.31
C ASP A 223 33.93 -2.94 22.56
N THR A 224 33.92 -2.27 23.70
CA THR A 224 34.26 -2.84 25.02
C THR A 224 33.05 -3.39 25.78
N LEU A 225 31.83 -3.16 25.27
CA LEU A 225 30.60 -3.61 25.89
C LEU A 225 30.19 -4.98 25.33
N ASP A 226 29.92 -5.93 26.23
CA ASP A 226 29.23 -7.16 25.84
C ASP A 226 27.81 -6.86 25.31
N ALA A 227 27.18 -7.86 24.68
CA ALA A 227 25.91 -7.67 24.01
C ALA A 227 24.80 -7.20 24.97
N ASP A 228 24.66 -7.81 26.15
CA ASP A 228 23.57 -7.49 27.07
C ASP A 228 23.82 -6.17 27.81
N ALA A 229 25.07 -5.86 28.13
CA ALA A 229 25.50 -4.57 28.64
C ALA A 229 25.19 -3.45 27.63
N PHE A 230 25.52 -3.65 26.35
CA PHE A 230 25.18 -2.69 25.29
C PHE A 230 23.67 -2.46 25.19
N TRP A 231 22.86 -3.53 25.19
CA TRP A 231 21.40 -3.39 25.07
C TRP A 231 20.80 -2.63 26.26
N THR A 232 21.27 -2.93 27.47
CA THR A 232 20.85 -2.24 28.69
C THR A 232 21.22 -0.76 28.64
N SER A 233 22.46 -0.43 28.24
CA SER A 233 22.90 0.97 28.07
C SER A 233 22.12 1.70 26.98
N PHE A 234 21.76 1.04 25.88
CA PHE A 234 20.93 1.63 24.81
C PHE A 234 19.52 1.99 25.31
N LEU A 235 18.87 1.09 26.05
CA LEU A 235 17.53 1.32 26.59
C LEU A 235 17.50 2.40 27.68
N ASN A 236 18.56 2.47 28.50
CA ASN A 236 18.70 3.47 29.56
C ASN A 236 19.23 4.82 29.07
N GLY A 237 19.78 4.88 27.85
CA GLY A 237 20.38 6.09 27.28
C GLY A 237 21.82 6.37 27.72
N ASP A 238 22.48 5.44 28.40
CA ASP A 238 23.83 5.59 28.97
C ASP A 238 24.93 5.09 28.01
N LEU A 239 24.72 5.21 26.71
CA LEU A 239 25.73 4.81 25.73
C LEU A 239 26.92 5.78 25.74
N PRO A 240 28.16 5.29 25.57
CA PRO A 240 29.34 6.14 25.60
C PRO A 240 29.50 6.99 24.33
N VAL A 241 29.18 6.43 23.16
CA VAL A 241 29.29 7.09 21.85
C VAL A 241 28.13 6.63 20.95
N TRP A 242 27.63 7.52 20.11
CA TRP A 242 26.62 7.20 19.10
C TRP A 242 27.21 7.32 17.67
N THR A 243 27.52 6.19 17.04
CA THR A 243 28.11 6.12 15.71
C THR A 243 27.25 5.29 14.75
N HIS A 244 27.65 5.23 13.47
CA HIS A 244 27.03 4.31 12.51
C HIS A 244 27.10 2.84 12.98
N TYR A 245 28.20 2.46 13.65
CA TYR A 245 28.36 1.11 14.21
C TYR A 245 27.31 0.83 15.29
N THR A 246 27.16 1.72 16.28
CA THR A 246 26.19 1.53 17.36
C THR A 246 24.75 1.62 16.86
N TYR A 247 24.47 2.43 15.83
CA TYR A 247 23.19 2.47 15.14
C TYR A 247 22.84 1.11 14.51
N LEU A 248 23.77 0.52 13.75
CA LEU A 248 23.56 -0.79 13.13
C LEU A 248 23.47 -1.91 14.18
N LYS A 249 24.25 -1.83 15.27
CA LYS A 249 24.21 -2.80 16.38
C LYS A 249 22.85 -2.76 17.10
N ALA A 250 22.32 -1.58 17.36
CA ALA A 250 20.98 -1.42 17.96
C ALA A 250 19.87 -1.92 17.03
N LEU A 251 19.93 -1.58 15.74
CA LEU A 251 18.98 -2.07 14.74
C LEU A 251 19.02 -3.60 14.60
N TYR A 252 20.22 -4.19 14.63
CA TYR A 252 20.39 -5.64 14.64
C TYR A 252 19.63 -6.30 15.79
N PHE A 253 19.69 -5.73 16.99
CA PHE A 253 19.04 -6.31 18.17
C PHE A 253 17.51 -6.21 18.06
N VAL A 254 16.98 -5.09 17.56
CA VAL A 254 15.53 -4.94 17.28
C VAL A 254 15.06 -5.95 16.23
N ILE A 255 15.85 -6.20 15.19
CA ILE A 255 15.55 -7.25 14.18
C ILE A 255 15.47 -8.63 14.84
N LEU A 256 16.42 -8.96 15.73
CA LEU A 256 16.44 -10.26 16.42
C LEU A 256 15.25 -10.42 17.39
N GLU A 257 14.88 -9.38 18.13
CA GLU A 257 13.71 -9.39 19.03
C GLU A 257 12.38 -9.52 18.27
N SER A 258 12.31 -8.95 17.07
CA SER A 258 11.12 -8.93 16.23
C SER A 258 11.03 -10.12 15.26
N ALA A 259 12.04 -10.99 15.25
CA ALA A 259 12.19 -12.02 14.25
C ALA A 259 11.00 -12.99 14.24
N LYS A 260 10.52 -13.32 13.03
CA LYS A 260 9.38 -14.22 12.76
C LYS A 260 7.99 -13.70 13.19
N MET A 261 7.92 -12.54 13.83
CA MET A 261 6.65 -11.93 14.27
C MET A 261 6.24 -10.73 13.43
N LYS A 262 7.20 -9.86 13.05
CA LYS A 262 6.95 -8.57 12.39
C LYS A 262 7.62 -8.48 11.01
N ASN A 263 7.03 -7.72 10.10
CA ASN A 263 7.62 -7.40 8.79
C ASN A 263 8.70 -6.30 8.92
N PHE A 264 9.47 -6.04 7.86
CA PHE A 264 10.57 -5.06 7.92
C PHE A 264 10.11 -3.62 8.21
N TYR A 265 8.86 -3.29 7.86
CA TYR A 265 8.30 -1.96 8.06
C TYR A 265 7.91 -1.74 9.52
N GLU A 266 7.28 -2.72 10.14
CA GLU A 266 6.98 -2.74 11.57
C GLU A 266 8.26 -2.71 12.42
N ILE A 267 9.30 -3.44 12.00
CA ILE A 267 10.62 -3.42 12.64
C ILE A 267 11.24 -2.02 12.56
N ALA A 268 11.14 -1.38 11.39
CA ALA A 268 11.63 -0.01 11.21
C ALA A 268 10.91 0.98 12.14
N GLU A 269 9.61 0.81 12.35
CA GLU A 269 8.83 1.62 13.28
C GLU A 269 9.21 1.43 14.74
N ASP A 270 9.33 0.17 15.18
CA ASP A 270 9.80 -0.13 16.53
C ASP A 270 11.16 0.54 16.77
N PHE A 271 12.05 0.46 15.79
CA PHE A 271 13.36 1.10 15.89
C PHE A 271 13.25 2.63 15.93
N ILE A 272 12.38 3.25 15.13
CA ILE A 272 12.12 4.70 15.21
C ILE A 272 11.62 5.11 16.59
N ILE A 273 10.75 4.31 17.22
CA ILE A 273 10.28 4.54 18.60
C ILE A 273 11.46 4.51 19.57
N HIS A 274 12.33 3.49 19.50
CA HIS A 274 13.52 3.40 20.33
C HIS A 274 14.48 4.59 20.12
N LEU A 275 14.73 4.97 18.87
CA LEU A 275 15.60 6.09 18.53
C LEU A 275 15.06 7.43 19.06
N ASN A 276 13.75 7.66 18.95
CA ASN A 276 13.10 8.84 19.53
C ASN A 276 13.19 8.85 21.07
N GLY A 277 13.06 7.68 21.70
CA GLY A 277 13.30 7.51 23.14
C GLY A 277 14.72 7.88 23.54
N LEU A 278 15.72 7.33 22.85
CA LEU A 278 17.14 7.60 23.09
C LEU A 278 17.46 9.09 22.95
N ARG A 279 16.96 9.75 21.90
CA ARG A 279 17.13 11.20 21.69
C ARG A 279 16.52 12.04 22.80
N LYS A 280 15.42 11.58 23.41
CA LYS A 280 14.76 12.26 24.52
C LYS A 280 15.53 12.10 25.83
N ILE A 281 16.10 10.92 26.08
CA ILE A 281 16.83 10.60 27.32
C ILE A 281 18.23 11.23 27.29
N SER A 282 18.94 11.09 26.17
CA SER A 282 20.34 11.49 26.01
C SER A 282 20.55 12.35 24.75
N PRO A 283 20.04 13.60 24.73
CA PRO A 283 20.20 14.50 23.59
C PRO A 283 21.67 14.81 23.26
N GLN A 284 22.56 14.72 24.24
CA GLN A 284 24.00 14.96 24.11
C GLN A 284 24.68 14.02 23.10
N LEU A 285 24.19 12.78 22.98
CA LEU A 285 24.72 11.79 22.03
C LEU A 285 24.52 12.21 20.57
N PHE A 286 23.57 13.10 20.31
CA PHE A 286 23.23 13.58 18.98
C PHE A 286 23.84 14.96 18.68
N SER A 287 24.56 15.57 19.62
CA SER A 287 25.20 16.88 19.44
C SER A 287 26.68 16.83 19.08
N ASP A 288 27.32 15.66 19.19
CA ASP A 288 28.76 15.50 18.93
C ASP A 288 29.12 15.49 17.44
N SER A 289 30.21 16.17 17.10
CA SER A 289 30.69 16.39 15.73
C SER A 289 31.12 15.12 14.99
N GLU A 290 31.28 13.98 15.68
CA GLU A 290 31.63 12.69 15.08
C GLU A 290 30.41 11.89 14.60
N THR A 291 29.20 12.27 15.02
CA THR A 291 27.97 11.60 14.59
C THR A 291 27.59 12.12 13.20
N PRO A 292 27.51 11.26 12.16
CA PRO A 292 27.12 11.72 10.84
C PRO A 292 25.79 12.47 10.89
N ARG A 293 25.69 13.63 10.22
CA ARG A 293 24.50 14.52 10.27
C ARG A 293 23.18 13.79 9.99
N ILE A 294 23.24 12.71 9.21
CA ILE A 294 22.11 11.82 8.90
C ILE A 294 21.43 11.22 10.15
N TYR A 295 22.15 11.12 11.26
CA TYR A 295 21.64 10.62 12.56
C TYR A 295 21.26 11.76 13.53
N VAL A 296 21.58 13.01 13.20
CA VAL A 296 21.47 14.18 14.08
C VAL A 296 20.31 15.11 13.70
N GLU A 297 19.92 15.14 12.42
CA GLU A 297 18.83 16.00 11.93
C GLU A 297 17.44 15.58 12.49
N ALA A 298 16.38 16.36 12.23
CA ALA A 298 15.02 16.20 12.78
C ALA A 298 14.41 14.77 12.55
N PRO A 299 13.23 14.40 13.10
CA PRO A 299 12.86 13.00 13.43
C PRO A 299 13.21 11.97 12.35
N PHE A 300 13.76 10.82 12.80
CA PHE A 300 14.41 9.81 11.97
C PHE A 300 13.60 9.46 10.70
N SER A 301 14.26 9.55 9.54
CA SER A 301 13.61 9.28 8.25
C SER A 301 13.20 7.81 8.14
N ARG A 302 11.90 7.56 7.95
CA ARG A 302 11.34 6.22 7.71
C ARG A 302 11.97 5.53 6.51
N CYS A 303 12.22 6.27 5.43
CA CYS A 303 12.92 5.72 4.25
C CYS A 303 14.29 5.15 4.60
N LEU A 304 15.07 5.88 5.40
CA LEU A 304 16.43 5.49 5.74
C LEU A 304 16.47 4.33 6.75
N VAL A 305 15.58 4.36 7.75
CA VAL A 305 15.48 3.26 8.73
C VAL A 305 15.04 1.98 8.04
N THR A 306 14.02 2.04 7.19
CA THR A 306 13.57 0.90 6.38
C THR A 306 14.68 0.38 5.46
N PHE A 307 15.44 1.28 4.83
CA PHE A 307 16.60 0.91 4.01
C PHE A 307 17.62 0.09 4.81
N TRP A 308 18.05 0.59 5.97
CA TRP A 308 19.03 -0.12 6.80
C TRP A 308 18.48 -1.42 7.37
N THR A 309 17.19 -1.46 7.70
CA THR A 309 16.52 -2.69 8.17
C THR A 309 16.63 -3.78 7.11
N LEU A 310 16.29 -3.47 5.85
CA LEU A 310 16.37 -4.40 4.73
C LEU A 310 17.82 -4.82 4.41
N GLN A 311 18.76 -3.88 4.40
CA GLN A 311 20.18 -4.20 4.18
C GLN A 311 20.69 -5.19 5.24
N LEU A 312 20.36 -4.95 6.51
CA LEU A 312 20.83 -5.77 7.61
C LEU A 312 20.16 -7.15 7.60
N GLN A 313 18.85 -7.24 7.36
CA GLN A 313 18.15 -8.50 7.18
C GLN A 313 18.72 -9.34 6.03
N HIS A 314 19.07 -8.71 4.91
CA HIS A 314 19.70 -9.38 3.79
C HIS A 314 21.10 -9.90 4.14
N ARG A 315 21.93 -9.12 4.84
CA ARG A 315 23.27 -9.59 5.27
C ARG A 315 23.23 -10.68 6.33
N ILE A 316 22.24 -10.66 7.21
CA ILE A 316 21.99 -11.77 8.14
C ILE A 316 21.72 -13.06 7.36
N ARG A 317 20.86 -12.99 6.34
CA ARG A 317 20.60 -14.13 5.44
C ARG A 317 21.86 -14.60 4.73
N ASP A 318 22.60 -13.71 4.09
CA ASP A 318 23.84 -14.05 3.37
C ASP A 318 24.85 -14.74 4.31
N TYR A 319 25.01 -14.23 5.53
CA TYR A 319 25.88 -14.82 6.56
C TYR A 319 25.42 -16.23 6.98
N ARG A 320 24.12 -16.44 7.17
CA ARG A 320 23.55 -17.76 7.51
C ARG A 320 23.74 -18.76 6.39
N MET A 321 23.53 -18.33 5.14
CA MET A 321 23.78 -19.15 3.96
C MET A 321 25.25 -19.54 3.86
N HIS A 322 26.18 -18.61 4.13
CA HIS A 322 27.61 -18.90 4.14
C HIS A 322 28.00 -19.86 5.28
N THR A 323 27.38 -19.74 6.45
CA THR A 323 27.67 -20.58 7.63
C THR A 323 26.86 -21.87 7.71
N MET A 324 25.94 -22.09 6.76
CA MET A 324 25.01 -23.23 6.72
C MET A 324 24.17 -23.39 8.00
N SER A 325 23.83 -22.28 8.65
CA SER A 325 23.03 -22.28 9.89
C SER A 325 21.54 -22.16 9.62
N ALA A 326 20.76 -23.07 10.21
CA ALA A 326 19.29 -23.05 10.16
C ALA A 326 18.67 -22.03 11.13
N ASP A 327 19.41 -21.59 12.15
CA ASP A 327 18.93 -20.66 13.18
C ASP A 327 19.35 -19.22 12.90
N LEU A 328 18.68 -18.26 13.54
CA LEU A 328 19.08 -16.86 13.49
C LEU A 328 20.36 -16.65 14.30
N PRO A 329 21.24 -15.72 13.87
CA PRO A 329 22.47 -15.44 14.59
C PRO A 329 22.19 -14.82 15.97
N SER A 330 23.07 -15.07 16.93
CA SER A 330 22.94 -14.50 18.28
C SER A 330 23.36 -13.02 18.31
N ARG A 331 23.05 -12.32 19.42
CA ARG A 331 23.47 -10.93 19.62
C ARG A 331 25.00 -10.75 19.54
N GLU A 332 25.76 -11.75 19.98
CA GLU A 332 27.23 -11.76 19.96
C GLU A 332 27.83 -11.93 18.56
N GLU A 333 27.03 -12.34 17.57
CA GLU A 333 27.52 -12.59 16.20
C GLU A 333 27.50 -11.35 15.31
N PHE A 334 27.00 -10.22 15.81
CA PHE A 334 27.01 -8.95 15.07
C PHE A 334 28.39 -8.57 14.48
N PRO A 335 29.51 -8.68 15.23
CA PRO A 335 30.85 -8.44 14.68
C PRO A 335 31.23 -9.40 13.56
N LYS A 336 30.74 -10.65 13.58
CA LYS A 336 31.00 -11.64 12.52
C LYS A 336 30.26 -11.27 11.23
N ILE A 337 29.01 -10.79 11.35
CA ILE A 337 28.19 -10.33 10.22
C ILE A 337 28.83 -9.11 9.56
N LEU A 338 29.30 -8.14 10.35
CA LEU A 338 30.00 -6.95 9.80
C LEU A 338 31.31 -7.32 9.09
N ARG A 339 32.08 -8.30 9.60
CA ARG A 339 33.28 -8.79 8.90
C ARG A 339 32.94 -9.48 7.59
N HIS A 340 31.85 -10.24 7.54
CA HIS A 340 31.36 -10.87 6.32
C HIS A 340 30.84 -9.85 5.30
N SER A 341 30.29 -8.72 5.77
CA SER A 341 29.64 -7.71 4.92
C SER A 341 30.08 -6.30 5.28
N ALA A 342 31.35 -5.99 5.02
CA ALA A 342 31.96 -4.70 5.34
C ALA A 342 31.30 -3.50 4.65
N SER A 343 30.54 -3.72 3.56
CA SER A 343 29.75 -2.68 2.88
C SER A 343 28.68 -2.04 3.77
N LEU A 344 28.23 -2.74 4.82
CA LEU A 344 27.31 -2.17 5.81
C LEU A 344 27.89 -0.94 6.52
N MET A 345 29.21 -0.86 6.68
CA MET A 345 29.88 0.28 7.34
C MET A 345 30.02 1.52 6.45
N ASN A 346 29.52 1.48 5.21
CA ASN A 346 29.45 2.65 4.35
C ASN A 346 28.18 3.45 4.67
N THR A 347 28.33 4.54 5.43
CA THR A 347 27.25 5.45 5.84
C THR A 347 26.39 5.97 4.66
N TYR A 348 26.97 6.06 3.45
CA TYR A 348 26.32 6.58 2.25
C TYR A 348 25.89 5.50 1.25
N LEU A 349 25.85 4.22 1.65
CA LEU A 349 25.45 3.10 0.79
C LEU A 349 24.13 3.37 0.05
N TRP A 350 23.18 4.05 0.71
CA TRP A 350 21.88 4.43 0.15
C TRP A 350 21.97 5.27 -1.13
N LYS A 351 23.05 6.03 -1.37
CA LYS A 351 23.23 6.81 -2.61
C LYS A 351 23.29 5.93 -3.87
N SER A 352 23.70 4.67 -3.72
CA SER A 352 23.71 3.69 -4.82
C SER A 352 22.31 3.12 -5.13
N TYR A 353 21.33 3.38 -4.27
CA TYR A 353 19.97 2.88 -4.36
C TYR A 353 18.96 3.99 -4.69
N TYR A 354 19.15 5.21 -4.16
CA TYR A 354 18.23 6.34 -4.33
C TYR A 354 18.83 7.45 -5.19
N SER A 355 18.08 7.95 -6.17
CA SER A 355 18.45 9.14 -6.96
C SER A 355 18.17 10.45 -6.24
N PHE A 356 17.62 10.38 -5.03
CA PHE A 356 17.24 11.50 -4.19
C PHE A 356 17.75 11.24 -2.77
N ASN A 357 17.84 12.29 -1.95
CA ASN A 357 18.20 12.13 -0.55
C ASN A 357 16.99 11.58 0.25
N PRO A 358 17.05 10.36 0.83
CA PRO A 358 15.93 9.78 1.58
C PRO A 358 15.56 10.58 2.83
N VAL A 359 16.48 11.42 3.32
CA VAL A 359 16.28 12.31 4.48
C VAL A 359 15.44 13.52 4.12
N SER A 360 15.44 13.95 2.85
CA SER A 360 14.68 15.13 2.39
C SER A 360 13.24 14.81 1.98
N ARG A 361 12.83 13.54 2.01
CA ARG A 361 11.44 13.11 1.74
C ARG A 361 10.51 13.36 2.93
N PRO A 362 9.19 13.52 2.69
CA PRO A 362 8.19 13.52 3.75
C PRO A 362 8.32 12.29 4.65
N ARG A 363 8.27 12.54 5.96
CA ARG A 363 8.63 11.58 7.02
C ARG A 363 7.80 10.31 7.06
N ASP A 364 6.54 10.39 6.63
CA ASP A 364 5.56 9.29 6.70
C ASP A 364 5.49 8.50 5.39
N VAL A 365 6.27 8.90 4.38
CA VAL A 365 6.23 8.28 3.05
C VAL A 365 7.50 7.45 2.89
N TRP A 366 7.34 6.13 2.98
CA TRP A 366 8.37 5.23 2.48
C TRP A 366 8.41 5.30 0.96
N SER A 367 9.61 5.46 0.41
CA SER A 367 9.88 5.43 -1.02
C SER A 367 10.81 4.26 -1.31
N ILE A 368 10.46 3.46 -2.31
CA ILE A 368 11.29 2.37 -2.81
C ILE A 368 12.47 3.00 -3.57
N PRO A 369 13.69 2.46 -3.45
CA PRO A 369 14.80 3.00 -4.22
C PRO A 369 14.64 2.78 -5.72
N ASN A 370 15.08 3.78 -6.47
CA ASN A 370 14.81 3.91 -7.90
C ASN A 370 16.04 3.72 -8.78
N LEU A 371 17.25 3.60 -8.20
CA LEU A 371 18.48 3.27 -8.94
C LEU A 371 18.78 1.77 -8.93
N ARG A 372 18.52 1.10 -7.80
CA ARG A 372 18.73 -0.33 -7.61
C ARG A 372 17.63 -0.92 -6.74
N PRO A 373 17.12 -2.12 -7.05
CA PRO A 373 16.13 -2.78 -6.19
C PRO A 373 16.77 -3.13 -4.84
N LEU A 374 16.00 -3.00 -3.75
CA LEU A 374 16.43 -3.57 -2.47
C LEU A 374 16.31 -5.09 -2.54
N PRO A 375 17.23 -5.82 -1.89
CA PRO A 375 17.07 -7.25 -1.71
C PRO A 375 15.91 -7.52 -0.73
N ILE A 376 14.70 -7.63 -1.27
CA ILE A 376 13.46 -7.90 -0.50
C ILE A 376 13.34 -9.40 -0.16
N GLN A 377 14.09 -10.27 -0.85
CA GLN A 377 14.21 -11.68 -0.48
C GLN A 377 15.04 -11.82 0.80
N THR A 378 14.38 -11.68 1.94
CA THR A 378 14.95 -11.92 3.26
C THR A 378 14.41 -13.24 3.83
N ASP A 379 15.09 -13.81 4.82
CA ASP A 379 14.62 -15.01 5.53
C ASP A 379 13.44 -14.73 6.48
N TYR A 380 12.96 -13.49 6.51
CA TYR A 380 11.86 -13.03 7.37
C TYR A 380 10.50 -13.08 6.65
N LEU A 381 10.48 -13.31 5.33
CA LEU A 381 9.24 -13.61 4.61
C LEU A 381 8.74 -15.00 5.03
N ARG A 382 7.47 -15.10 5.47
CA ARG A 382 6.89 -16.41 5.81
C ARG A 382 6.78 -17.27 4.56
N ASP A 383 6.73 -18.59 4.76
CA ASP A 383 6.51 -19.55 3.67
C ASP A 383 5.21 -19.25 2.91
N PRO A 384 5.10 -19.71 1.64
CA PRO A 384 3.87 -19.59 0.86
C PRO A 384 2.65 -20.06 1.66
N VAL A 385 1.52 -19.41 1.42
CA VAL A 385 0.31 -19.73 2.19
C VAL A 385 -0.17 -21.14 1.83
N THR A 386 -0.53 -21.92 2.85
CA THR A 386 -1.13 -23.25 2.66
C THR A 386 -2.61 -23.18 3.04
N VAL A 387 -3.45 -23.89 2.28
CA VAL A 387 -4.89 -23.96 2.58
C VAL A 387 -5.06 -24.58 3.98
N PRO A 388 -5.79 -23.92 4.89
CA PRO A 388 -6.01 -24.45 6.23
C PRO A 388 -6.62 -25.85 6.21
N ARG A 389 -6.23 -26.70 7.16
CA ARG A 389 -6.92 -27.98 7.36
C ARG A 389 -8.35 -27.71 7.85
N ILE A 390 -9.22 -28.71 7.66
CA ILE A 390 -10.62 -28.63 8.07
C ILE A 390 -10.69 -28.30 9.56
N ASP A 391 -11.47 -27.26 9.87
CA ASP A 391 -11.61 -26.75 11.22
C ASP A 391 -12.32 -27.78 12.09
N LYS A 392 -11.69 -28.17 13.20
CA LYS A 392 -12.22 -29.12 14.19
C LYS A 392 -12.79 -28.42 15.42
N ARG A 393 -12.74 -27.10 15.47
CA ARG A 393 -13.23 -26.32 16.60
C ARG A 393 -14.75 -26.43 16.71
N PRO A 394 -15.30 -26.30 17.93
CA PRO A 394 -16.74 -26.42 18.17
C PRO A 394 -17.56 -25.33 17.46
N ASP A 395 -16.94 -24.20 17.11
CA ASP A 395 -17.54 -23.06 16.41
C ASP A 395 -17.43 -23.14 14.87
N ARG A 396 -17.01 -24.29 14.32
CA ARG A 396 -16.87 -24.53 12.86
C ARG A 396 -18.07 -24.05 12.03
N LEU A 397 -19.28 -24.45 12.40
CA LEU A 397 -20.51 -24.08 11.66
C LEU A 397 -20.82 -22.58 11.76
N MET A 398 -20.46 -21.94 12.88
CA MET A 398 -20.61 -20.50 13.07
C MET A 398 -19.65 -19.73 12.16
N ARG A 399 -18.37 -20.14 12.12
CA ARG A 399 -17.35 -19.58 11.21
C ARG A 399 -17.76 -19.70 9.75
N TYR A 400 -18.28 -20.88 9.39
CA TYR A 400 -18.81 -21.11 8.06
C TYR A 400 -19.98 -20.20 7.72
N ALA A 401 -20.99 -20.12 8.61
CA ALA A 401 -22.14 -19.24 8.45
C ALA A 401 -21.73 -17.75 8.32
N PHE A 402 -20.77 -17.30 9.13
CA PHE A 402 -20.19 -15.96 9.04
C PHE A 402 -19.57 -15.67 7.67
N ALA A 403 -18.75 -16.59 7.15
CA ALA A 403 -18.14 -16.44 5.83
C ALA A 403 -19.19 -16.38 4.69
N VAL A 404 -20.25 -17.19 4.77
CA VAL A 404 -21.35 -17.21 3.80
C VAL A 404 -22.14 -15.89 3.83
N MET A 405 -22.45 -15.38 5.03
CA MET A 405 -23.20 -14.13 5.18
C MET A 405 -22.37 -12.91 4.77
N GLN A 406 -21.06 -12.89 5.04
CA GLN A 406 -20.15 -11.86 4.54
C GLN A 406 -20.09 -11.86 3.01
N TYR A 407 -19.97 -13.04 2.39
CA TYR A 407 -20.01 -13.16 0.94
C TYR A 407 -21.31 -12.56 0.36
N MET A 408 -22.47 -12.94 0.92
CA MET A 408 -23.77 -12.43 0.49
C MET A 408 -23.87 -10.90 0.57
N ARG A 409 -23.32 -10.29 1.63
CA ARG A 409 -23.26 -8.84 1.79
C ARG A 409 -22.38 -8.16 0.74
N ASN A 410 -21.22 -8.75 0.46
CA ASN A 410 -20.24 -8.16 -0.45
C ASN A 410 -20.69 -8.25 -1.91
N THR A 411 -21.36 -9.34 -2.31
CA THR A 411 -21.75 -9.56 -3.71
C THR A 411 -23.19 -9.14 -4.02
N GLY A 412 -24.04 -8.93 -3.00
CA GLY A 412 -25.46 -8.62 -3.20
C GLY A 412 -26.26 -9.75 -3.86
N THR A 413 -25.72 -10.98 -3.91
CA THR A 413 -26.37 -12.13 -4.55
C THR A 413 -27.64 -12.54 -3.80
N ALA A 414 -28.65 -13.06 -4.52
CA ALA A 414 -29.91 -13.49 -3.95
C ALA A 414 -29.72 -14.54 -2.84
N ARG A 415 -30.30 -14.27 -1.66
CA ARG A 415 -30.15 -15.08 -0.44
C ARG A 415 -30.42 -16.57 -0.65
N GLU A 416 -31.52 -16.90 -1.33
CA GLU A 416 -31.94 -18.30 -1.53
C GLU A 416 -30.90 -19.10 -2.33
N GLN A 417 -30.33 -18.49 -3.38
CA GLN A 417 -29.28 -19.09 -4.18
C GLN A 417 -28.02 -19.32 -3.34
N VAL A 418 -27.59 -18.30 -2.59
CA VAL A 418 -26.38 -18.37 -1.74
C VAL A 418 -26.50 -19.46 -0.68
N ILE A 419 -27.62 -19.51 0.05
CA ILE A 419 -27.83 -20.50 1.11
C ILE A 419 -27.87 -21.91 0.52
N THR A 420 -28.56 -22.11 -0.60
CA THR A 420 -28.63 -23.43 -1.26
C THR A 420 -27.23 -23.92 -1.63
N GLN A 421 -26.43 -23.06 -2.26
CA GLN A 421 -25.07 -23.41 -2.67
C GLN A 421 -24.13 -23.61 -1.47
N ALA A 422 -24.32 -22.85 -0.38
CA ALA A 422 -23.58 -23.03 0.87
C ALA A 422 -23.86 -24.40 1.51
N LEU A 423 -25.13 -24.78 1.66
CA LEU A 423 -25.49 -26.08 2.25
C LEU A 423 -24.91 -27.24 1.45
N VAL A 424 -24.99 -27.19 0.12
CA VAL A 424 -24.40 -28.21 -0.77
C VAL A 424 -22.88 -28.26 -0.62
N ALA A 425 -22.20 -27.10 -0.62
CA ALA A 425 -20.75 -27.03 -0.44
C ALA A 425 -20.31 -27.62 0.90
N LEU A 426 -21.00 -27.25 2.00
CA LEU A 426 -20.70 -27.75 3.34
C LEU A 426 -20.92 -29.26 3.45
N GLN A 427 -22.00 -29.79 2.86
CA GLN A 427 -22.29 -31.21 2.83
C GLN A 427 -21.18 -31.98 2.11
N GLN A 428 -20.81 -31.55 0.90
CA GLN A 428 -19.77 -32.20 0.09
C GLN A 428 -18.40 -32.16 0.79
N THR A 429 -18.02 -31.01 1.35
CA THR A 429 -16.76 -30.86 2.07
C THR A 429 -16.74 -31.73 3.33
N THR A 430 -17.84 -31.77 4.09
CA THR A 430 -17.94 -32.62 5.29
C THR A 430 -17.89 -34.11 4.94
N MET A 431 -18.54 -34.54 3.86
CA MET A 431 -18.47 -35.93 3.40
C MET A 431 -17.05 -36.31 2.98
N ARG A 432 -16.37 -35.46 2.20
CA ARG A 432 -14.97 -35.66 1.79
C ARG A 432 -14.04 -35.71 3.00
N ALA A 433 -14.19 -34.77 3.94
CA ALA A 433 -13.45 -34.73 5.20
C ALA A 433 -13.51 -36.07 5.93
N ARG A 434 -14.72 -36.63 6.02
CA ARG A 434 -14.98 -37.88 6.74
C ARG A 434 -14.41 -39.12 6.07
N THR A 435 -14.14 -39.09 4.76
CA THR A 435 -13.42 -40.18 4.10
C THR A 435 -11.96 -40.27 4.55
N SER A 436 -11.35 -39.14 4.88
CA SER A 436 -9.97 -39.06 5.39
C SER A 436 -9.89 -39.10 6.92
N ASP A 437 -10.91 -38.59 7.62
CA ASP A 437 -10.93 -38.48 9.08
C ASP A 437 -12.33 -38.70 9.67
N ALA A 438 -12.54 -39.86 10.29
CA ALA A 438 -13.82 -40.25 10.87
C ALA A 438 -14.25 -39.39 12.08
N THR A 439 -13.33 -38.63 12.70
CA THR A 439 -13.61 -37.78 13.88
C THR A 439 -14.40 -36.51 13.54
N VAL A 440 -14.45 -36.12 12.26
CA VAL A 440 -15.20 -34.95 11.79
C VAL A 440 -16.70 -35.19 11.97
N GLN A 441 -17.44 -34.26 12.59
CA GLN A 441 -18.88 -34.40 12.80
C GLN A 441 -19.66 -34.63 11.49
N THR A 442 -20.74 -35.42 11.56
CA THR A 442 -21.63 -35.66 10.42
C THR A 442 -22.35 -34.38 10.01
N TYR A 443 -22.54 -34.19 8.71
CA TYR A 443 -23.34 -33.08 8.20
C TYR A 443 -24.77 -33.13 8.73
N SER A 444 -25.29 -31.96 9.09
CA SER A 444 -26.71 -31.75 9.35
C SER A 444 -27.16 -30.42 8.78
N GLU A 445 -28.18 -30.49 7.91
CA GLU A 445 -28.76 -29.30 7.29
C GLU A 445 -29.40 -28.37 8.33
N THR A 446 -30.11 -28.92 9.32
CA THR A 446 -30.72 -28.11 10.39
C THR A 446 -29.65 -27.35 11.18
N GLN A 447 -28.52 -27.99 11.52
CA GLN A 447 -27.45 -27.37 12.28
C GLN A 447 -26.76 -26.24 11.48
N ALA A 448 -26.51 -26.48 10.19
CA ALA A 448 -25.91 -25.49 9.29
C ALA A 448 -26.85 -24.28 9.07
N TYR A 449 -28.12 -24.56 8.78
CA TYR A 449 -29.14 -23.54 8.54
C TYR A 449 -29.39 -22.70 9.80
N PHE A 450 -29.44 -23.32 10.98
CA PHE A 450 -29.57 -22.62 12.25
C PHE A 450 -28.48 -21.55 12.42
N TRP A 451 -27.21 -21.90 12.22
CA TRP A 451 -26.12 -20.94 12.36
C TRP A 451 -26.14 -19.86 11.28
N ILE A 452 -26.55 -20.19 10.05
CA ILE A 452 -26.80 -19.19 9.00
C ILE A 452 -27.83 -18.15 9.46
N GLU A 453 -28.95 -18.59 10.04
CA GLU A 453 -30.00 -17.67 10.52
C GLU A 453 -29.56 -16.84 11.73
N ILE A 454 -28.86 -17.45 12.70
CA ILE A 454 -28.36 -16.72 13.88
C ILE A 454 -27.36 -15.64 13.47
N VAL A 455 -26.40 -15.98 12.60
CA VAL A 455 -25.42 -15.02 12.11
C VAL A 455 -26.08 -13.93 11.28
N HIS A 456 -27.05 -14.29 10.44
CA HIS A 456 -27.83 -13.31 9.66
C HIS A 456 -28.58 -12.33 10.57
N ALA A 457 -29.25 -12.82 11.62
CA ALA A 457 -29.96 -11.99 12.59
C ALA A 457 -29.02 -11.05 13.37
N ALA A 458 -27.81 -11.49 13.69
CA ALA A 458 -26.78 -10.65 14.32
C ALA A 458 -26.23 -9.59 13.37
N LEU A 459 -25.92 -9.96 12.13
CA LEU A 459 -25.42 -9.00 11.15
C LEU A 459 -26.46 -7.92 10.81
N ARG A 460 -27.75 -8.27 10.75
CA ARG A 460 -28.83 -7.31 10.48
C ARG A 460 -28.88 -6.15 11.48
N SER A 461 -28.55 -6.38 12.76
CA SER A 461 -28.54 -5.29 13.74
C SER A 461 -27.48 -4.23 13.44
N LEU A 462 -26.43 -4.57 12.68
CA LEU A 462 -25.37 -3.65 12.31
C LEU A 462 -25.74 -2.76 11.11
N ASP A 463 -26.73 -3.16 10.29
CA ASP A 463 -27.19 -2.36 9.15
C ASP A 463 -28.17 -1.26 9.56
N ASP A 464 -28.90 -1.48 10.65
CA ASP A 464 -29.90 -0.53 11.17
C ASP A 464 -29.25 0.67 11.90
N GLU A 465 -28.03 0.51 12.42
CA GLU A 465 -27.23 1.62 12.92
C GLU A 465 -26.53 2.32 11.74
N LYS A 466 -26.77 3.61 11.50
CA LYS A 466 -26.17 4.43 10.43
C LYS A 466 -24.62 4.57 10.52
N ARG A 467 -23.87 3.47 10.50
CA ARG A 467 -22.40 3.38 10.47
C ARG A 467 -21.98 2.74 9.16
N SER A 468 -21.97 3.54 8.09
CA SER A 468 -21.88 3.06 6.71
C SER A 468 -20.46 2.78 6.19
N THR A 469 -19.45 2.57 7.04
CA THR A 469 -18.08 2.37 6.53
C THR A 469 -17.19 1.39 7.31
N ASP A 470 -17.43 1.13 8.60
CA ASP A 470 -16.53 0.29 9.42
C ASP A 470 -16.92 -1.20 9.51
N THR A 471 -18.07 -1.60 8.94
CA THR A 471 -18.67 -2.92 9.19
C THR A 471 -18.22 -4.03 8.24
N LEU A 472 -17.63 -3.67 7.08
CA LEU A 472 -17.23 -4.62 6.03
C LEU A 472 -15.96 -5.42 6.39
N GLU A 473 -15.17 -4.96 7.36
CA GLU A 473 -13.85 -5.53 7.70
C GLU A 473 -13.81 -6.19 9.09
N MET A 474 -14.96 -6.52 9.69
CA MET A 474 -14.99 -7.18 11.01
C MET A 474 -14.46 -8.62 10.92
N SER A 475 -13.48 -8.98 11.74
CA SER A 475 -13.02 -10.37 11.89
C SER A 475 -14.09 -11.24 12.56
N TYR A 476 -14.01 -12.56 12.36
CA TYR A 476 -14.93 -13.49 13.00
C TYR A 476 -14.83 -13.44 14.53
N GLU A 477 -13.62 -13.32 15.07
CA GLU A 477 -13.35 -13.23 16.50
C GLU A 477 -14.01 -11.98 17.09
N ALA A 478 -13.82 -10.83 16.43
CA ALA A 478 -14.47 -9.58 16.84
C ALA A 478 -16.00 -9.68 16.74
N PHE A 479 -16.54 -10.35 15.72
CA PHE A 479 -17.96 -10.62 15.57
C PHE A 479 -18.50 -11.49 16.70
N GLN A 480 -17.84 -12.62 17.00
CA GLN A 480 -18.24 -13.52 18.06
C GLN A 480 -18.27 -12.81 19.42
N ASP A 481 -17.27 -11.97 19.70
CA ASP A 481 -17.19 -11.20 20.94
C ASP A 481 -18.29 -10.13 21.03
N THR A 482 -18.61 -9.46 19.92
CA THR A 482 -19.64 -8.40 19.85
C THR A 482 -21.03 -8.91 20.24
N PHE A 483 -21.34 -10.14 19.83
CA PHE A 483 -22.66 -10.76 19.99
C PHE A 483 -22.68 -11.87 21.05
N HIS A 484 -21.55 -12.13 21.72
CA HIS A 484 -21.35 -13.21 22.70
C HIS A 484 -21.93 -14.57 22.25
N LEU A 485 -21.76 -14.90 20.96
CA LEU A 485 -22.28 -16.15 20.42
C LEU A 485 -21.48 -17.33 20.95
N LYS A 486 -22.19 -18.29 21.56
CA LYS A 486 -21.60 -19.52 22.11
C LYS A 486 -21.86 -20.70 21.18
N PRO A 487 -20.90 -21.61 20.96
CA PRO A 487 -21.12 -22.81 20.14
C PRO A 487 -22.25 -23.72 20.64
N ALA A 488 -22.56 -23.68 21.94
CA ALA A 488 -23.69 -24.40 22.54
C ALA A 488 -25.01 -23.60 22.53
N GLY A 489 -25.05 -22.41 21.91
CA GLY A 489 -26.23 -21.53 21.93
C GLY A 489 -27.47 -22.10 21.23
N TRP A 490 -27.34 -23.19 20.48
CA TRP A 490 -28.46 -23.91 19.87
C TRP A 490 -29.38 -24.58 20.92
N GLU A 491 -28.87 -24.90 22.12
CA GLU A 491 -29.61 -25.58 23.19
C GLU A 491 -30.81 -24.77 23.70
N GLU A 492 -30.80 -23.45 23.47
CA GLU A 492 -31.93 -22.57 23.81
C GLU A 492 -33.13 -22.74 22.84
N TYR A 493 -32.88 -23.26 21.64
CA TYR A 493 -33.85 -23.32 20.55
C TYR A 493 -34.29 -24.75 20.22
N TYR A 494 -33.38 -25.72 20.34
CA TYR A 494 -33.65 -27.12 20.00
C TYR A 494 -33.46 -28.08 21.17
N SER A 495 -34.34 -29.07 21.28
CA SER A 495 -34.07 -30.27 22.08
C SER A 495 -33.02 -31.14 21.40
N ASN A 496 -32.25 -31.89 22.21
CA ASN A 496 -31.25 -32.83 21.70
C ASN A 496 -31.86 -33.87 20.73
N LYS A 497 -33.12 -34.28 20.98
CA LYS A 497 -33.86 -35.23 20.14
C LYS A 497 -34.10 -34.68 18.73
N VAL A 498 -34.46 -33.41 18.59
CA VAL A 498 -34.69 -32.78 17.28
C VAL A 498 -33.36 -32.46 16.61
N TRP A 499 -32.42 -31.85 17.33
CA TRP A 499 -31.10 -31.42 16.85
C TRP A 499 -30.26 -32.54 16.22
N ASN A 500 -30.35 -33.75 16.79
CA ASN A 500 -29.60 -34.94 16.33
C ASN A 500 -30.44 -35.93 15.52
N SER A 501 -31.67 -35.57 15.16
CA SER A 501 -32.58 -36.47 14.44
C SER A 501 -32.11 -36.78 13.02
N VAL A 502 -32.58 -37.90 12.46
CA VAL A 502 -32.32 -38.24 11.03
C VAL A 502 -32.92 -37.17 10.11
N ALA A 503 -34.10 -36.64 10.44
CA ALA A 503 -34.74 -35.57 9.69
C ALA A 503 -33.89 -34.30 9.66
N ALA A 504 -33.27 -33.93 10.80
CA ALA A 504 -32.39 -32.76 10.89
C ALA A 504 -31.15 -32.88 9.99
N ARG A 505 -30.78 -34.09 9.55
CA ARG A 505 -29.65 -34.29 8.64
C ARG A 505 -29.97 -34.00 7.18
N SER A 506 -31.20 -34.29 6.76
CA SER A 506 -31.62 -34.25 5.35
C SER A 506 -32.41 -32.99 4.97
N GLN A 507 -32.96 -32.27 5.95
CA GLN A 507 -33.73 -31.05 5.71
C GLN A 507 -33.68 -30.14 6.94
N PHE A 508 -34.01 -28.87 6.75
CA PHE A 508 -34.24 -27.93 7.85
C PHE A 508 -35.51 -28.30 8.64
N VAL A 509 -35.36 -28.51 9.95
CA VAL A 509 -36.45 -28.73 10.90
C VAL A 509 -36.55 -27.51 11.81
N MET A 510 -37.76 -26.98 12.02
CA MET A 510 -37.96 -25.80 12.87
C MET A 510 -37.60 -26.09 14.34
N PRO A 511 -37.15 -25.08 15.10
CA PRO A 511 -36.91 -25.20 16.54
C PRO A 511 -38.15 -25.65 17.33
N ASP A 512 -37.96 -26.52 18.31
CA ASP A 512 -39.03 -27.06 19.15
C ASP A 512 -39.12 -26.42 20.55
N LEU A 513 -38.10 -25.69 21.00
CA LEU A 513 -38.11 -25.02 22.32
C LEU A 513 -38.43 -23.53 22.19
N LYS A 514 -37.78 -22.83 21.26
CA LYS A 514 -37.90 -21.37 21.09
C LYS A 514 -37.78 -20.99 19.62
N PRO A 515 -38.57 -20.05 19.09
CA PRO A 515 -38.44 -19.59 17.71
C PRO A 515 -37.12 -18.85 17.48
N LEU A 516 -36.62 -18.87 16.24
CA LEU A 516 -35.37 -18.18 15.87
C LEU A 516 -35.54 -16.66 15.98
N PRO A 517 -34.51 -15.94 16.47
CA PRO A 517 -34.54 -14.49 16.56
C PRO A 517 -34.41 -13.86 15.17
N ASN A 518 -35.14 -12.77 14.93
CA ASN A 518 -35.03 -11.99 13.69
C ASN A 518 -33.90 -10.95 13.74
N ILE A 519 -33.57 -10.46 14.94
CA ILE A 519 -32.51 -9.47 15.20
C ILE A 519 -31.81 -9.88 16.50
N ILE A 520 -30.48 -9.85 16.51
CA ILE A 520 -29.66 -10.02 17.72
C ILE A 520 -28.89 -8.70 17.90
N THR A 521 -29.22 -7.94 18.94
CA THR A 521 -28.60 -6.63 19.18
C THR A 521 -27.14 -6.76 19.64
N ALA A 522 -26.26 -5.96 19.05
CA ALA A 522 -24.90 -5.80 19.51
C ALA A 522 -24.87 -5.16 20.91
N LEU A 523 -23.93 -5.59 21.75
CA LEU A 523 -23.71 -4.96 23.05
C LEU A 523 -22.84 -3.70 22.89
N PRO A 524 -23.05 -2.65 23.73
CA PRO A 524 -22.24 -1.45 23.68
C PRO A 524 -20.79 -1.78 24.06
N SER A 525 -19.90 -1.82 23.07
CA SER A 525 -18.47 -2.00 23.28
C SER A 525 -17.81 -0.68 23.69
N LYS A 526 -17.08 -0.69 24.81
CA LYS A 526 -16.31 0.45 25.33
C LYS A 526 -14.86 0.49 24.84
N GLU A 527 -14.48 -0.34 23.89
CA GLU A 527 -13.09 -0.44 23.46
C GLU A 527 -12.91 0.13 22.05
N ASN A 528 -12.03 1.14 21.97
CA ASN A 528 -11.40 1.54 20.72
C ASN A 528 -10.75 0.28 20.12
N ARG A 529 -11.41 -0.30 19.11
CA ARG A 529 -10.89 -1.43 18.36
C ARG A 529 -9.61 -0.98 17.67
N LYS A 530 -8.47 -1.32 18.28
CA LYS A 530 -7.23 -1.43 17.51
C LYS A 530 -7.50 -2.52 16.48
N ILE A 531 -7.56 -2.13 15.21
CA ILE A 531 -7.43 -3.07 14.10
C ILE A 531 -6.16 -3.85 14.42
N SER A 532 -6.29 -5.14 14.70
CA SER A 532 -5.13 -5.99 14.88
C SER A 532 -4.42 -5.99 13.53
N GLU A 533 -3.25 -5.35 13.45
CA GLU A 533 -2.32 -5.34 12.30
C GLU A 533 -1.70 -6.73 12.05
N ALA A 534 -2.44 -7.81 12.36
CA ALA A 534 -2.03 -9.17 12.07
C ALA A 534 -2.22 -9.43 10.56
N ILE A 535 -1.25 -10.13 9.95
CA ILE A 535 -1.35 -10.57 8.55
C ILE A 535 -2.68 -11.33 8.38
N PRO A 536 -3.52 -10.97 7.38
CA PRO A 536 -4.77 -11.67 7.12
C PRO A 536 -4.54 -13.18 6.96
N GLU A 537 -5.38 -13.97 7.63
CA GLU A 537 -5.36 -15.42 7.49
C GLU A 537 -6.29 -15.86 6.35
N LEU A 538 -5.98 -16.99 5.72
CA LEU A 538 -6.90 -17.60 4.76
C LEU A 538 -8.20 -17.99 5.46
N PRO A 539 -9.36 -17.83 4.79
CA PRO A 539 -10.61 -18.41 5.24
C PRO A 539 -10.50 -19.93 5.44
N SER A 540 -11.41 -20.49 6.24
CA SER A 540 -11.48 -21.94 6.44
C SER A 540 -11.63 -22.68 5.10
N ALA A 541 -11.15 -23.93 5.03
CA ALA A 541 -11.27 -24.75 3.83
C ALA A 541 -12.72 -24.86 3.32
N GLU A 542 -13.69 -24.85 4.23
CA GLU A 542 -15.12 -24.90 3.91
C GLU A 542 -15.59 -23.59 3.28
N GLY A 543 -15.19 -22.46 3.86
CA GLY A 543 -15.46 -21.13 3.31
C GLY A 543 -14.85 -20.96 1.92
N LEU A 544 -13.62 -21.43 1.71
CA LEU A 544 -12.98 -21.43 0.40
C LEU A 544 -13.67 -22.37 -0.60
N THR A 545 -14.11 -23.56 -0.17
CA THR A 545 -14.85 -24.48 -1.05
C THR A 545 -16.19 -23.89 -1.47
N PHE A 546 -16.88 -23.21 -0.56
CA PHE A 546 -18.09 -22.45 -0.88
C PHE A 546 -17.81 -21.33 -1.91
N ARG A 547 -16.76 -20.52 -1.71
CA ARG A 547 -16.37 -19.48 -2.68
C ARG A 547 -16.00 -20.06 -4.04
N ALA A 548 -15.31 -21.20 -4.08
CA ALA A 548 -15.00 -21.91 -5.32
C ALA A 548 -16.26 -22.34 -6.08
N ARG A 549 -17.27 -22.82 -5.35
CA ARG A 549 -18.56 -23.17 -5.93
C ARG A 549 -19.28 -21.94 -6.48
N MET A 550 -19.30 -20.85 -5.72
CA MET A 550 -19.90 -19.58 -6.18
C MET A 550 -19.20 -19.02 -7.41
N ALA A 551 -17.87 -19.07 -7.47
CA ALA A 551 -17.11 -18.64 -8.64
C ALA A 551 -17.46 -19.46 -9.90
N CYS A 552 -17.77 -20.75 -9.76
CA CYS A 552 -18.23 -21.58 -10.88
C CYS A 552 -19.66 -21.20 -11.33
N GLU A 553 -20.55 -20.89 -10.39
CA GLU A 553 -21.94 -20.46 -10.68
C GLU A 553 -22.00 -19.09 -11.35
N GLU A 554 -21.05 -18.20 -11.06
CA GLU A 554 -20.94 -16.87 -11.66
C GLU A 554 -20.57 -16.92 -13.15
N LEU A 555 -19.88 -17.98 -13.58
CA LEU A 555 -19.39 -18.14 -14.95
C LEU A 555 -20.51 -18.55 -15.92
N THR A 556 -21.31 -17.58 -16.33
CA THR A 556 -22.32 -17.78 -17.38
C THR A 556 -21.66 -18.05 -18.74
N PRO A 557 -22.35 -18.72 -19.69
CA PRO A 557 -21.83 -18.95 -21.04
C PRO A 557 -21.42 -17.66 -21.76
N THR A 558 -22.08 -16.54 -21.46
CA THR A 558 -21.71 -15.21 -21.97
C THR A 558 -20.37 -14.73 -21.41
N LEU A 559 -20.13 -14.93 -20.11
CA LEU A 559 -18.89 -14.53 -19.45
C LEU A 559 -17.71 -15.41 -19.87
N THR A 560 -17.92 -16.72 -20.03
CA THR A 560 -16.86 -17.66 -20.48
C THR A 560 -16.39 -17.44 -21.93
N ASN A 561 -17.22 -16.79 -22.74
CA ASN A 561 -16.92 -16.43 -24.12
C ASN A 561 -16.39 -14.99 -24.25
N SER A 562 -16.44 -14.21 -23.17
CA SER A 562 -15.91 -12.85 -23.13
C SER A 562 -14.39 -12.89 -22.96
N GLY A 563 -13.68 -12.00 -23.66
CA GLY A 563 -12.27 -11.74 -23.41
C GLY A 563 -12.08 -10.60 -22.41
N PRO A 564 -10.87 -10.05 -22.30
CA PRO A 564 -10.62 -8.83 -21.54
C PRO A 564 -11.50 -7.66 -22.06
N PRO A 565 -11.96 -6.75 -21.18
CA PRO A 565 -11.55 -6.58 -19.79
C PRO A 565 -12.16 -7.61 -18.83
N VAL A 566 -11.36 -8.01 -17.85
CA VAL A 566 -11.77 -8.87 -16.74
C VAL A 566 -12.80 -8.13 -15.90
N LEU A 567 -13.96 -8.78 -15.70
CA LEU A 567 -15.15 -8.19 -15.08
C LEU A 567 -15.33 -8.58 -13.61
N SER A 568 -14.74 -9.71 -13.21
CA SER A 568 -14.83 -10.24 -11.85
C SER A 568 -13.65 -11.16 -11.54
N HIS A 569 -13.51 -11.55 -10.27
CA HIS A 569 -12.48 -12.48 -9.84
C HIS A 569 -12.64 -13.86 -10.49
N ALA A 570 -13.87 -14.37 -10.57
CA ALA A 570 -14.17 -15.64 -11.23
C ALA A 570 -13.79 -15.60 -12.72
N HIS A 571 -14.11 -14.49 -13.40
CA HIS A 571 -13.71 -14.28 -14.80
C HIS A 571 -12.18 -14.23 -14.95
N LEU A 572 -11.46 -13.58 -14.04
CA LEU A 572 -9.99 -13.52 -14.04
C LEU A 572 -9.37 -14.93 -13.99
N LEU A 573 -9.79 -15.71 -12.99
CA LEU A 573 -9.27 -17.06 -12.77
C LEU A 573 -9.58 -17.97 -13.97
N PHE A 574 -10.81 -17.90 -14.49
CA PHE A 574 -11.23 -18.68 -15.65
C PHE A 574 -10.43 -18.32 -16.89
N TYR A 575 -10.29 -17.02 -17.16
CA TYR A 575 -9.57 -16.54 -18.33
C TYR A 575 -8.09 -16.96 -18.28
N LEU A 576 -7.41 -16.75 -17.15
CA LEU A 576 -6.02 -17.18 -16.96
C LEU A 576 -5.87 -18.69 -17.12
N HIS A 577 -6.71 -19.48 -16.45
CA HIS A 577 -6.72 -20.94 -16.58
C HIS A 577 -6.91 -21.37 -18.03
N LYS A 578 -7.90 -20.80 -18.74
CA LYS A 578 -8.17 -21.10 -20.15
C LYS A 578 -6.96 -20.80 -21.03
N ARG A 579 -6.27 -19.67 -20.82
CA ARG A 579 -5.09 -19.31 -21.61
C ARG A 579 -3.90 -20.22 -21.32
N PHE A 580 -3.66 -20.57 -20.05
CA PHE A 580 -2.60 -21.51 -19.68
C PHE A 580 -2.85 -22.95 -20.16
N THR A 581 -4.09 -23.32 -20.45
CA THR A 581 -4.48 -24.70 -20.83
C THR A 581 -4.79 -24.89 -22.32
N GLN A 582 -4.73 -23.82 -23.12
CA GLN A 582 -5.07 -23.83 -24.56
C GLN A 582 -4.07 -24.59 -25.44
N ASP A 583 -2.78 -24.65 -25.05
CA ASP A 583 -1.78 -25.45 -25.77
C ASP A 583 -1.59 -26.82 -25.07
N THR A 584 -1.90 -27.89 -25.80
CA THR A 584 -2.05 -29.28 -25.33
C THR A 584 -0.74 -30.04 -25.07
N GLY A 585 0.39 -29.34 -24.91
CA GLY A 585 1.68 -29.94 -24.59
C GLY A 585 1.96 -30.01 -23.07
N GLU A 586 2.82 -30.94 -22.65
CA GLU A 586 3.38 -30.95 -21.29
C GLU A 586 3.97 -29.58 -20.96
N THR A 587 3.27 -28.82 -20.13
CA THR A 587 3.55 -27.41 -19.90
C THR A 587 4.76 -27.28 -18.97
N SER A 588 5.96 -27.30 -19.54
CA SER A 588 7.17 -27.07 -18.76
C SER A 588 7.27 -25.60 -18.35
N ARG A 589 7.90 -25.33 -17.20
CA ARG A 589 8.08 -23.96 -16.67
C ARG A 589 8.79 -23.01 -17.66
N GLU A 590 9.59 -23.56 -18.58
CA GLU A 590 10.26 -22.80 -19.63
C GLU A 590 9.32 -22.38 -20.78
N GLN A 591 8.33 -23.20 -21.12
CA GLN A 591 7.31 -22.89 -22.14
C GLN A 591 6.30 -21.83 -21.67
N LEU A 592 6.13 -21.67 -20.35
CA LEU A 592 5.23 -20.69 -19.76
C LEU A 592 5.78 -19.25 -19.79
N LYS A 593 7.10 -19.06 -19.96
CA LYS A 593 7.72 -17.72 -20.00
C LYS A 593 7.24 -16.81 -21.14
N PRO A 594 7.16 -17.25 -22.42
CA PRO A 594 6.63 -16.42 -23.50
C PRO A 594 5.14 -16.12 -23.32
N LEU A 595 4.34 -17.11 -22.92
CA LEU A 595 2.90 -16.94 -22.65
C LEU A 595 2.64 -15.95 -21.51
N PHE A 596 3.50 -15.94 -20.49
CA PHE A 596 3.44 -14.96 -19.41
C PHE A 596 3.48 -13.52 -19.93
N ARG A 597 4.39 -13.22 -20.87
CA ARG A 597 4.53 -11.87 -21.43
C ARG A 597 3.30 -11.46 -22.23
N GLU A 598 2.77 -12.38 -23.03
CA GLU A 598 1.53 -12.16 -23.79
C GLU A 598 0.36 -11.85 -22.86
N LEU A 599 0.16 -12.66 -21.81
CA LEU A 599 -0.90 -12.46 -20.81
C LEU A 599 -0.76 -11.16 -20.04
N PHE A 600 0.47 -10.75 -19.73
CA PHE A 600 0.73 -9.50 -19.02
C PHE A 600 0.28 -8.27 -19.83
N SER A 601 0.35 -8.32 -21.16
CA SER A 601 -0.11 -7.27 -22.06
C SER A 601 -1.60 -7.40 -22.44
N GLU A 602 -2.13 -8.62 -22.53
CA GLU A 602 -3.52 -8.90 -22.95
C GLU A 602 -4.54 -8.60 -21.83
N ILE A 603 -4.18 -8.87 -20.56
CA ILE A 603 -5.11 -8.76 -19.44
C ILE A 603 -5.30 -7.29 -19.03
N ALA A 604 -6.55 -6.84 -19.09
CA ALA A 604 -6.99 -5.53 -18.64
C ALA A 604 -8.21 -5.64 -17.72
N GLY A 605 -8.39 -4.69 -16.81
CA GLY A 605 -9.54 -4.65 -15.90
C GLY A 605 -9.20 -3.93 -14.59
N PRO A 606 -10.21 -3.52 -13.80
CA PRO A 606 -9.99 -2.76 -12.56
C PRO A 606 -9.17 -3.53 -11.52
N MET A 607 -9.38 -4.85 -11.39
CA MET A 607 -8.65 -5.72 -10.44
C MET A 607 -7.17 -5.95 -10.81
N VAL A 608 -6.82 -5.65 -12.06
CA VAL A 608 -5.54 -5.95 -12.70
C VAL A 608 -5.03 -4.71 -13.44
N ALA A 609 -5.38 -3.52 -12.97
CA ALA A 609 -4.97 -2.27 -13.58
C ALA A 609 -3.49 -1.97 -13.30
N ALA A 610 -3.04 -2.29 -12.08
CA ALA A 610 -1.66 -2.11 -11.66
C ALA A 610 -0.76 -3.26 -12.13
N ALA A 611 0.48 -2.94 -12.51
CA ALA A 611 1.46 -3.91 -12.99
C ALA A 611 1.74 -5.03 -11.97
N THR A 612 1.87 -4.68 -10.68
CA THR A 612 2.06 -5.67 -9.61
C THR A 612 0.83 -6.58 -9.44
N HIS A 613 -0.39 -6.03 -9.58
CA HIS A 613 -1.63 -6.81 -9.44
C HIS A 613 -1.78 -7.82 -10.58
N ARG A 614 -1.47 -7.42 -11.83
CA ARG A 614 -1.39 -8.32 -12.99
C ARG A 614 -0.40 -9.44 -12.76
N ASN A 615 0.84 -9.08 -12.44
CA ASN A 615 1.91 -10.06 -12.22
C ASN A 615 1.52 -11.07 -11.14
N PHE A 616 0.97 -10.60 -10.01
CA PHE A 616 0.57 -11.47 -8.91
C PHE A 616 -0.37 -12.58 -9.37
N TRP A 617 -1.50 -12.23 -10.00
CA TRP A 617 -2.49 -13.23 -10.42
C TRP A 617 -1.99 -14.15 -11.54
N ILE A 618 -1.24 -13.64 -12.50
CA ILE A 618 -0.65 -14.47 -13.57
C ILE A 618 0.32 -15.49 -12.97
N GLN A 619 1.18 -15.09 -12.03
CA GLN A 619 2.12 -15.98 -11.35
C GLN A 619 1.38 -17.02 -10.48
N GLN A 620 0.40 -16.60 -9.68
CA GLN A 620 -0.35 -17.52 -8.80
C GLN A 620 -1.10 -18.59 -9.60
N VAL A 621 -1.83 -18.20 -10.65
CA VAL A 621 -2.57 -19.15 -11.48
C VAL A 621 -1.61 -20.03 -12.27
N GLY A 622 -0.57 -19.45 -12.86
CA GLY A 622 0.39 -20.23 -13.65
C GLY A 622 1.18 -21.24 -12.80
N VAL A 623 1.59 -20.88 -11.58
CA VAL A 623 2.22 -21.82 -10.64
C VAL A 623 1.24 -22.94 -10.28
N ALA A 624 -0.03 -22.62 -10.02
CA ALA A 624 -1.05 -23.63 -9.74
C ALA A 624 -1.25 -24.60 -10.92
N VAL A 625 -1.27 -24.09 -12.16
CA VAL A 625 -1.35 -24.93 -13.37
C VAL A 625 -0.08 -25.79 -13.51
N SER A 626 1.11 -25.24 -13.27
CA SER A 626 2.38 -25.96 -13.38
C SER A 626 2.59 -27.02 -12.29
N ASN A 627 2.20 -26.75 -11.05
CA ASN A 627 2.33 -27.66 -9.92
C ASN A 627 1.27 -28.76 -9.89
N SER A 628 0.30 -28.72 -10.81
CA SER A 628 -0.69 -29.78 -11.04
C SER A 628 -0.05 -31.01 -11.68
N ASN A 629 0.96 -31.60 -11.02
CA ASN A 629 1.70 -32.78 -11.48
C ASN A 629 0.72 -33.92 -11.83
N ILE A 630 0.90 -34.49 -13.04
CA ILE A 630 0.20 -35.66 -13.59
C ILE A 630 -1.19 -35.32 -14.19
N GLY A 631 -1.21 -34.77 -15.41
CA GLY A 631 -2.38 -34.77 -16.30
C GLY A 631 -3.60 -33.91 -15.91
N ARG A 632 -3.60 -33.25 -14.74
CA ARG A 632 -4.71 -32.39 -14.26
C ARG A 632 -4.55 -30.90 -14.53
N GLY A 633 -3.41 -30.47 -15.08
CA GLY A 633 -3.27 -29.11 -15.61
C GLY A 633 -4.30 -28.81 -16.71
N HIS A 634 -4.80 -29.84 -17.42
CA HIS A 634 -5.88 -29.75 -18.41
C HIS A 634 -7.26 -30.09 -17.85
N SER A 635 -7.43 -30.13 -16.53
CA SER A 635 -8.74 -30.39 -15.92
C SER A 635 -9.71 -29.25 -16.20
N ALA A 636 -11.01 -29.56 -16.21
CA ALA A 636 -12.02 -28.51 -16.36
C ALA A 636 -11.87 -27.48 -15.23
N PHE A 637 -12.16 -26.21 -15.50
CA PHE A 637 -12.01 -25.12 -14.53
C PHE A 637 -12.55 -25.41 -13.11
N PRO A 638 -13.74 -26.05 -12.93
CA PRO A 638 -14.23 -26.39 -11.60
C PRO A 638 -13.31 -27.34 -10.80
N GLU A 639 -12.65 -28.28 -11.47
CA GLU A 639 -11.71 -29.21 -10.85
C GLU A 639 -10.42 -28.49 -10.47
N PHE A 640 -9.90 -27.65 -11.36
CA PHE A 640 -8.72 -26.82 -11.13
C PHE A 640 -8.88 -25.95 -9.87
N VAL A 641 -9.99 -25.22 -9.77
CA VAL A 641 -10.27 -24.35 -8.63
C VAL A 641 -10.45 -25.15 -7.34
N THR A 642 -11.11 -26.31 -7.41
CA THR A 642 -11.28 -27.20 -6.24
C THR A 642 -9.95 -27.74 -5.71
N CYS A 643 -8.96 -27.95 -6.58
CA CYS A 643 -7.61 -28.36 -6.18
C CYS A 643 -6.77 -27.18 -5.63
N ASN A 644 -7.12 -25.95 -6.01
CA ASN A 644 -6.38 -24.73 -5.70
C ASN A 644 -7.24 -23.70 -4.96
N LEU A 645 -7.88 -24.12 -3.86
CA LEU A 645 -8.87 -23.33 -3.10
C LEU A 645 -8.39 -21.96 -2.61
N HIS A 646 -7.09 -21.74 -2.46
CA HIS A 646 -6.57 -20.43 -2.07
C HIS A 646 -6.79 -19.36 -3.14
N LEU A 647 -6.89 -19.74 -4.43
CA LEU A 647 -7.03 -18.80 -5.54
C LEU A 647 -8.37 -18.06 -5.54
N VAL A 648 -9.45 -18.65 -4.99
CA VAL A 648 -10.78 -18.02 -4.94
C VAL A 648 -10.92 -16.98 -3.84
N PHE A 649 -9.88 -16.80 -3.04
CA PHE A 649 -9.83 -15.71 -2.08
C PHE A 649 -9.35 -14.44 -2.78
N GLU A 650 -10.27 -13.52 -3.06
CA GLU A 650 -9.98 -12.25 -3.75
C GLU A 650 -8.87 -11.43 -3.06
N GLU A 651 -8.84 -11.48 -1.73
CA GLU A 651 -7.85 -10.81 -0.90
C GLU A 651 -6.56 -11.61 -0.69
N LEU A 652 -6.32 -12.67 -1.47
CA LEU A 652 -5.10 -13.49 -1.38
C LEU A 652 -3.83 -12.64 -1.43
N HIS A 653 -3.84 -11.57 -2.23
CA HIS A 653 -2.75 -10.61 -2.33
C HIS A 653 -2.36 -9.99 -0.98
N SER A 654 -3.33 -9.72 -0.09
CA SER A 654 -3.09 -9.14 1.24
C SER A 654 -2.29 -10.05 2.17
N ILE A 655 -2.23 -11.35 1.87
CA ILE A 655 -1.42 -12.31 2.60
C ILE A 655 0.06 -12.21 2.20
N TYR A 656 0.33 -11.82 0.94
CA TYR A 656 1.68 -11.70 0.38
C TYR A 656 2.22 -10.27 0.44
N TYR A 657 1.33 -9.28 0.37
CA TYR A 657 1.68 -7.87 0.29
C TYR A 657 1.06 -7.05 1.44
N GLY A 658 1.83 -6.12 2.00
CA GLY A 658 1.34 -5.06 2.86
C GLY A 658 0.52 -4.04 2.06
N PRO A 659 -0.46 -3.36 2.69
CA PRO A 659 -1.25 -2.33 2.01
C PRO A 659 -0.36 -1.20 1.48
N GLU A 660 0.77 -0.92 2.12
CA GLU A 660 1.74 0.09 1.69
C GLU A 660 2.43 -0.29 0.38
N VAL A 661 2.81 -1.56 0.20
CA VAL A 661 3.41 -2.04 -1.06
C VAL A 661 2.34 -2.18 -2.13
N TRP A 662 1.24 -2.87 -1.83
CA TRP A 662 0.20 -3.20 -2.79
C TRP A 662 -0.50 -1.97 -3.38
N ASN A 663 -0.69 -0.93 -2.58
CA ASN A 663 -1.34 0.31 -3.00
C ASN A 663 -0.35 1.43 -3.37
N SER A 664 0.97 1.18 -3.31
CA SER A 664 1.99 2.17 -3.67
C SER A 664 1.85 2.64 -5.13
N ALA A 665 2.33 3.86 -5.41
CA ALA A 665 2.40 4.36 -6.79
C ALA A 665 3.27 3.47 -7.69
N ASP A 666 4.38 2.96 -7.14
CA ASP A 666 5.28 2.06 -7.85
C ASP A 666 4.62 0.73 -8.21
N ALA A 667 3.68 0.20 -7.41
CA ALA A 667 2.94 -1.03 -7.74
C ALA A 667 2.08 -0.89 -9.01
N GLY A 668 1.68 0.34 -9.33
CA GLY A 668 0.93 0.69 -10.53
C GLY A 668 1.75 0.53 -11.81
N GLU A 669 2.97 1.04 -11.81
CA GLU A 669 3.85 1.13 -12.99
C GLU A 669 4.87 -0.02 -13.07
N LYS A 670 5.26 -0.58 -11.94
CA LYS A 670 6.32 -1.59 -11.81
C LYS A 670 5.80 -2.85 -11.12
N ILE A 671 6.52 -3.94 -11.35
CA ILE A 671 6.28 -5.22 -10.66
C ILE A 671 7.09 -5.21 -9.37
N LEU A 672 6.39 -5.16 -8.23
CA LEU A 672 6.98 -5.19 -6.91
C LEU A 672 6.99 -6.60 -6.31
N ALA A 673 8.07 -6.91 -5.58
CA ALA A 673 8.20 -8.15 -4.83
C ALA A 673 7.30 -8.13 -3.57
N PRO A 674 6.78 -9.29 -3.15
CA PRO A 674 5.98 -9.40 -1.93
C PRO A 674 6.82 -9.15 -0.67
N ASP A 675 6.24 -8.45 0.30
CA ASP A 675 6.86 -8.02 1.55
C ASP A 675 6.43 -8.84 2.78
N ARG A 676 5.39 -9.68 2.68
CA ARG A 676 4.90 -10.51 3.80
C ARG A 676 5.26 -12.00 3.68
N ARG A 677 5.12 -12.57 2.47
CA ARG A 677 5.36 -13.99 2.21
C ARG A 677 6.16 -14.22 0.95
N ARG A 678 6.92 -15.31 0.93
CA ARG A 678 7.58 -15.80 -0.28
C ARG A 678 6.52 -16.23 -1.28
N MET A 679 6.67 -15.76 -2.52
CA MET A 679 5.81 -16.16 -3.63
C MET A 679 6.61 -17.01 -4.60
N GLU A 680 6.13 -18.20 -4.92
CA GLU A 680 6.63 -18.98 -6.05
C GLU A 680 6.30 -18.25 -7.35
N ALA A 681 7.27 -18.18 -8.28
CA ALA A 681 7.11 -17.46 -9.54
C ALA A 681 7.59 -18.32 -10.72
N ILE A 682 6.84 -18.34 -11.81
CA ILE A 682 7.26 -18.96 -13.08
C ILE A 682 8.42 -18.18 -13.70
N VAL A 683 8.32 -16.85 -13.68
CA VAL A 683 9.33 -15.92 -14.21
C VAL A 683 9.94 -15.15 -13.04
N ASP A 684 11.27 -15.16 -12.95
CA ASP A 684 11.99 -14.41 -11.92
C ASP A 684 11.83 -12.89 -12.14
N MET A 685 11.58 -12.14 -11.06
CA MET A 685 11.40 -10.68 -11.13
C MET A 685 12.65 -9.93 -11.63
N VAL A 686 13.83 -10.56 -11.56
CA VAL A 686 15.09 -10.01 -12.08
C VAL A 686 15.08 -9.97 -13.62
N ASP A 687 14.42 -10.94 -14.28
CA ASP A 687 14.31 -11.01 -15.74
C ASP A 687 13.41 -9.89 -16.33
N LEU A 688 12.56 -9.27 -15.49
CA LEU A 688 11.58 -8.24 -15.88
C LEU A 688 12.07 -6.80 -15.67
N ASN A 689 13.17 -6.59 -14.94
CA ASN A 689 13.79 -5.27 -14.76
C ASN A 689 14.65 -4.82 -15.97
N MET A 690 14.68 -5.60 -17.05
CA MET A 690 15.21 -5.17 -18.34
C MET A 690 14.12 -4.44 -19.13
N SER A 691 14.01 -3.13 -18.85
CA SER A 691 13.22 -2.10 -19.53
C SER A 691 11.69 -2.28 -19.60
N ALA A 692 10.98 -1.35 -18.95
CA ALA A 692 9.59 -1.03 -19.26
C ALA A 692 9.40 -0.48 -20.70
N ASP A 693 10.50 -0.17 -21.41
CA ASP A 693 10.51 0.19 -22.83
C ASP A 693 10.63 -1.02 -23.79
N ALA A 694 10.56 -2.25 -23.28
CA ALA A 694 10.51 -3.48 -24.09
C ALA A 694 9.26 -4.35 -23.81
N ILE A 695 8.14 -3.69 -23.45
CA ILE A 695 6.79 -4.28 -23.38
C ILE A 695 5.87 -3.49 -24.30
#